data_AF-A0A449BLM6-F1
#
_entry.id   AF-A0A449BLM6-F1
#
_cell.length_a   1.000
_cell.length_b   1.000
_cell.length_c   1.000
_cell.angle_alpha   90.00
_cell.angle_beta   90.00
_cell.angle_gamma   90.00
#
_symmetry.space_group_name_H-M   'P 1'
#
loop_
_entity.id
_entity.type
_entity.pdbx_description
1 polymer ?
#
loop_
_entity_poly.entity_id
_entity_poly.type
_entity_poly.pdbx_seq_one_letter_code
_entity_poly.pdbx_strand_id
1 'polypeptide(L)'
;METKDIFQSFYQAYQESFKEIEANHTFPEYFYDLFLAGKATIYQKNIEETKTFDEEWIRTVESYFPSLNKIALDPKSVLRYDEEVVAVEKARKVNSQSIRHLASNTHNIKEVTEDGRVIPKKILTTFAEVEYGTYENRMVMTLIDKLFHFVRHRYEIIKNNVESFQKKHFNLAGDFKFQDKDAKINIDIVLKEDLDNKEINEYNQNLLQRVEHLDKLVTSLKTGSFMRMMEGQKKVYPPIIKSNVILKNVDYKNAYMLWLFLDRYNTLAFDLDIKEKDLTFDQNYLQEVYQSTLVYFATVLYNQENRKEVYDAIKPRKYVRPSIKVIRRLADSVINNPDDFEVEDHTLNEYYLKQFKSYFKKSLIYHEAQAKTYETSLKRALRDTLQITNSLYESFFEMDEEDDIFKRLIKDQDPVVELREAKEKALVAKMIREVKEVDYNDALRLEKRMLTKIAKLDKKLIDASKQNKLLTSKKVRSVESLKHERKLATKRKNALELKLKTNKLKDTELANLRKKTTQEINDLVRKLEKEEQKELIDYKVNLKKQYEVELQKLQNDYQAKLDKINEERRLQKEKLLKQKEERIKREREKAKEKLRIAKEKEKDKQALKLQKEKEKLDKKLKTKKEAKVSVWRKQ
;
A
#
# COMPACT_ATOMS: atom_id res chain seq x y z
N MET A 1 -35.31 48.42 29.10
CA MET A 1 -36.24 49.23 28.30
C MET A 1 -35.47 50.09 27.31
N GLU A 2 -34.33 50.68 27.69
CA GLU A 2 -33.45 51.48 26.80
C GLU A 2 -32.95 50.75 25.54
N THR A 3 -32.65 49.45 25.58
CA THR A 3 -32.09 48.72 24.42
C THR A 3 -33.09 48.44 23.29
N LYS A 4 -34.38 48.26 23.60
CA LYS A 4 -35.43 48.06 22.59
C LYS A 4 -35.66 49.35 21.78
N ASP A 5 -35.58 50.48 22.46
CA ASP A 5 -35.81 51.81 21.87
C ASP A 5 -34.65 52.23 20.94
N ILE A 6 -33.41 51.87 21.30
CA ILE A 6 -32.22 52.08 20.47
C ILE A 6 -32.26 51.22 19.20
N PHE A 7 -32.66 49.95 19.30
CA PHE A 7 -32.79 49.08 18.13
C PHE A 7 -33.85 49.59 17.15
N GLN A 8 -35.02 49.99 17.67
CA GLN A 8 -36.12 50.47 16.86
C GLN A 8 -35.77 51.77 16.13
N SER A 9 -35.16 52.73 16.83
CA SER A 9 -34.73 54.00 16.23
C SER A 9 -33.66 53.82 15.15
N PHE A 10 -32.67 52.94 15.37
CA PHE A 10 -31.69 52.59 14.32
C PHE A 10 -32.36 51.95 13.10
N TYR A 11 -33.23 50.97 13.32
CA TYR A 11 -33.89 50.25 12.22
C TYR A 11 -34.77 51.18 11.39
N GLN A 12 -35.52 52.09 12.04
CA GLN A 12 -36.32 53.10 11.34
C GLN A 12 -35.45 54.04 10.50
N ALA A 13 -34.35 54.57 11.05
CA ALA A 13 -33.43 55.42 10.30
C ALA A 13 -32.78 54.70 9.11
N TYR A 14 -32.42 53.42 9.29
CA TYR A 14 -31.93 52.56 8.20
C TYR A 14 -32.97 52.45 7.07
N GLN A 15 -34.22 52.15 7.42
CA GLN A 15 -35.31 52.02 6.45
C GLN A 15 -35.58 53.32 5.68
N GLU A 16 -35.58 54.47 6.35
CA GLU A 16 -35.74 55.78 5.69
C GLU A 16 -34.60 56.06 4.71
N SER A 17 -33.36 55.80 5.11
CA SER A 17 -32.20 55.98 4.22
C SER A 17 -32.27 55.07 2.99
N PHE A 18 -32.77 53.85 3.14
CA PHE A 18 -32.86 52.89 2.03
C PHE A 18 -33.92 53.28 1.01
N LYS A 19 -35.05 53.84 1.47
CA LYS A 19 -36.09 54.37 0.57
C LYS A 19 -35.56 55.49 -0.33
N GLU A 20 -34.72 56.36 0.20
CA GLU A 20 -34.06 57.40 -0.59
C GLU A 20 -33.11 56.81 -1.64
N ILE A 21 -32.38 55.74 -1.30
CA ILE A 21 -31.50 55.02 -2.23
C ILE A 21 -32.30 54.36 -3.35
N GLU A 22 -33.40 53.66 -3.03
CA GLU A 22 -34.26 53.02 -4.03
C GLU A 22 -34.90 54.03 -5.00
N ALA A 23 -35.28 55.22 -4.50
CA ALA A 23 -35.86 56.26 -5.34
C ALA A 23 -34.85 56.89 -6.33
N ASN A 24 -33.57 56.93 -5.95
CA ASN A 24 -32.53 57.65 -6.70
C ASN A 24 -31.66 56.74 -7.59
N HIS A 25 -31.79 55.41 -7.50
CA HIS A 25 -30.94 54.46 -8.22
C HIS A 25 -31.75 53.34 -8.89
N THR A 26 -31.34 52.93 -10.10
CA THR A 26 -32.00 51.86 -10.88
C THR A 26 -31.47 50.45 -10.56
N PHE A 27 -30.31 50.35 -9.91
CA PHE A 27 -29.69 49.06 -9.58
C PHE A 27 -30.52 48.20 -8.61
N PRO A 28 -31.16 48.76 -7.56
CA PRO A 28 -32.03 47.98 -6.67
C PRO A 28 -33.16 47.27 -7.41
N GLU A 29 -33.88 47.97 -8.28
CA GLU A 29 -34.98 47.42 -9.10
C GLU A 29 -34.48 46.27 -9.99
N TYR A 30 -33.37 46.49 -10.69
CA TYR A 30 -32.73 45.46 -11.52
C TYR A 30 -32.32 44.22 -10.71
N PHE A 31 -31.80 44.40 -9.48
CA PHE A 31 -31.46 43.27 -8.61
C PHE A 31 -32.69 42.50 -8.15
N TYR A 32 -33.75 43.17 -7.73
CA TYR A 32 -34.97 42.51 -7.27
C TYR A 32 -35.61 41.68 -8.37
N ASP A 33 -35.68 42.20 -9.60
CA ASP A 33 -36.19 41.46 -10.75
C ASP A 33 -35.41 40.17 -10.99
N LEU A 34 -34.08 40.23 -10.94
CA LEU A 34 -33.23 39.05 -11.12
C LEU A 34 -33.34 38.07 -9.95
N PHE A 35 -33.36 38.56 -8.72
CA PHE A 35 -33.44 37.75 -7.52
C PHE A 35 -34.77 37.00 -7.43
N LEU A 36 -35.88 37.68 -7.75
CA LEU A 36 -37.23 37.12 -7.73
C LEU A 36 -37.54 36.24 -8.96
N ALA A 37 -36.95 36.54 -10.13
CA ALA A 37 -37.05 35.67 -11.31
C ALA A 37 -36.23 34.38 -11.16
N GLY A 38 -35.25 34.36 -10.24
CA GLY A 38 -34.49 33.18 -9.85
C GLY A 38 -35.27 32.21 -8.98
N LYS A 39 -34.56 31.23 -8.41
CA LYS A 39 -35.15 30.32 -7.40
C LYS A 39 -34.90 30.89 -6.01
N ALA A 40 -35.82 31.71 -5.53
CA ALA A 40 -35.80 32.23 -4.17
C ALA A 40 -36.72 31.41 -3.24
N THR A 41 -36.20 31.02 -2.09
CA THR A 41 -36.95 30.35 -1.02
C THR A 41 -36.71 31.09 0.29
N ILE A 42 -37.79 31.42 1.00
CA ILE A 42 -37.75 32.07 2.30
C ILE A 42 -38.63 31.31 3.28
N TYR A 43 -38.17 31.12 4.51
CA TYR A 43 -39.01 30.68 5.60
C TYR A 43 -38.52 31.27 6.93
N GLN A 44 -39.46 31.42 7.85
CA GLN A 44 -39.15 31.75 9.22
C GLN A 44 -39.98 30.85 10.14
N LYS A 45 -39.30 30.25 11.10
CA LYS A 45 -39.86 29.27 12.02
C LYS A 45 -39.52 29.65 13.44
N ASN A 46 -40.49 29.48 14.33
CA ASN A 46 -40.27 29.47 15.75
C ASN A 46 -40.43 28.04 16.25
N ILE A 47 -39.38 27.48 16.83
CA ILE A 47 -39.33 26.09 17.28
C ILE A 47 -39.10 26.12 18.79
N GLU A 48 -40.11 25.72 19.55
CA GLU A 48 -40.00 25.52 20.99
C GLU A 48 -39.69 24.05 21.25
N GLU A 49 -38.56 23.77 21.90
CA GLU A 49 -38.12 22.44 22.28
C GLU A 49 -38.23 22.30 23.80
N THR A 50 -39.26 21.60 24.26
CA THR A 50 -39.49 21.34 25.69
C THR A 50 -39.09 19.91 26.03
N LYS A 51 -38.23 19.78 27.04
CA LYS A 51 -37.74 18.48 27.53
C LYS A 51 -38.34 18.19 28.89
N THR A 52 -38.99 17.04 29.00
CA THR A 52 -39.58 16.55 30.24
C THR A 52 -38.92 15.24 30.64
N PHE A 53 -38.39 15.19 31.86
CA PHE A 53 -37.63 14.04 32.34
C PHE A 53 -38.51 13.18 33.25
N ASP A 54 -38.42 11.86 33.11
CA ASP A 54 -39.12 10.94 34.00
C ASP A 54 -38.45 10.93 35.39
N GLU A 55 -39.27 11.11 36.43
CA GLU A 55 -38.84 11.09 37.83
C GLU A 55 -39.02 9.72 38.51
N GLU A 56 -39.78 8.79 37.92
CA GLU A 56 -40.17 7.55 38.59
C GLU A 56 -38.96 6.76 39.07
N TRP A 57 -37.94 6.64 38.21
CA TRP A 57 -36.71 5.95 38.55
C TRP A 57 -35.92 6.64 39.66
N ILE A 58 -35.95 7.97 39.74
CA ILE A 58 -35.25 8.72 40.78
C ILE A 58 -35.89 8.38 42.13
N ARG A 59 -37.22 8.49 42.22
CA ARG A 59 -37.99 8.17 43.42
C ARG A 59 -37.80 6.71 43.85
N THR A 60 -37.85 5.78 42.89
CA THR A 60 -37.67 4.35 43.17
C THR A 60 -36.26 4.07 43.69
N VAL A 61 -35.20 4.61 43.07
CA VAL A 61 -33.82 4.41 43.54
C VAL A 61 -33.60 5.03 44.93
N GLU A 62 -34.08 6.25 45.17
CA GLU A 62 -34.00 6.90 46.49
C GLU A 62 -34.68 6.07 47.58
N SER A 63 -35.84 5.47 47.27
CA SER A 63 -36.58 4.64 48.23
C SER A 63 -35.83 3.36 48.64
N TYR A 64 -35.08 2.75 47.70
CA TYR A 64 -34.37 1.48 47.94
C TYR A 64 -32.90 1.66 48.35
N PHE A 65 -32.32 2.85 48.14
CA PHE A 65 -30.94 3.15 48.49
C PHE A 65 -30.59 2.90 49.98
N PRO A 66 -31.43 3.26 50.98
CA PRO A 66 -31.12 3.00 52.39
C PRO A 66 -30.89 1.52 52.71
N SER A 67 -31.68 0.62 52.11
CA SER A 67 -31.50 -0.84 52.28
C SER A 67 -30.19 -1.33 51.67
N LEU A 68 -29.80 -0.81 50.51
CA LEU A 68 -28.50 -1.13 49.91
C LEU A 68 -27.34 -0.66 50.78
N ASN A 69 -27.43 0.58 51.29
CA ASN A 69 -26.40 1.13 52.17
C ASN A 69 -26.25 0.30 53.46
N LYS A 70 -27.38 -0.13 54.04
CA LYS A 70 -27.38 -0.99 55.23
C LYS A 70 -26.72 -2.35 54.99
N ILE A 71 -26.99 -2.99 53.85
CA ILE A 71 -26.30 -4.24 53.48
C ILE A 71 -24.80 -4.02 53.24
N ALA A 72 -24.43 -2.90 52.64
CA ALA A 72 -23.02 -2.59 52.41
C ALA A 72 -22.24 -2.32 53.70
N LEU A 73 -22.90 -1.78 54.73
CA LEU A 73 -22.31 -1.57 56.06
C LEU A 73 -22.20 -2.86 56.88
N ASP A 74 -23.22 -3.70 56.84
CA ASP A 74 -23.26 -4.99 57.57
C ASP A 74 -23.59 -6.17 56.63
N PRO A 75 -22.61 -6.60 55.83
CA PRO A 75 -22.80 -7.67 54.85
C PRO A 75 -22.87 -9.04 55.52
N LYS A 76 -23.69 -9.93 54.98
CA LYS A 76 -23.89 -11.25 55.58
C LYS A 76 -22.62 -12.10 55.46
N SER A 77 -22.16 -12.69 56.56
CA SER A 77 -21.01 -13.59 56.58
C SER A 77 -21.39 -15.05 56.82
N VAL A 78 -20.52 -15.96 56.37
CA VAL A 78 -20.57 -17.40 56.63
C VAL A 78 -19.19 -17.85 57.10
N LEU A 79 -19.13 -18.84 57.99
CA LEU A 79 -17.87 -19.45 58.42
C LEU A 79 -17.43 -20.52 57.42
N ARG A 80 -16.24 -20.34 56.81
CA ARG A 80 -15.55 -21.36 56.01
C ARG A 80 -14.48 -22.03 56.87
N TYR A 81 -14.38 -23.36 56.78
CA TYR A 81 -13.38 -24.13 57.50
C TYR A 81 -12.35 -24.66 56.50
N ASP A 82 -11.12 -24.12 56.56
CA ASP A 82 -10.01 -24.55 55.70
C ASP A 82 -9.07 -25.48 56.46
N GLU A 83 -8.70 -26.60 55.84
CA GLU A 83 -7.77 -27.57 56.43
C GLU A 83 -6.35 -27.32 55.91
N GLU A 84 -5.38 -27.12 56.81
CA GLU A 84 -3.98 -26.91 56.45
C GLU A 84 -3.03 -27.72 57.35
N VAL A 85 -1.96 -28.26 56.75
CA VAL A 85 -0.91 -28.99 57.49
C VAL A 85 0.15 -28.02 57.97
N VAL A 86 0.08 -27.64 59.24
CA VAL A 86 0.99 -26.69 59.88
C VAL A 86 1.96 -27.38 60.82
N ALA A 87 3.05 -26.70 61.20
CA ALA A 87 3.89 -27.18 62.30
C ALA A 87 3.04 -27.36 63.57
N VAL A 88 3.29 -28.42 64.35
CA VAL A 88 2.46 -28.77 65.52
C VAL A 88 2.27 -27.58 66.48
N GLU A 89 3.30 -26.76 66.63
CA GLU A 89 3.32 -25.55 67.49
C GLU A 89 2.31 -24.48 67.04
N LYS A 90 1.95 -24.44 65.76
CA LYS A 90 0.99 -23.48 65.18
C LYS A 90 -0.45 -24.01 65.17
N ALA A 91 -0.65 -25.29 65.45
CA ALA A 91 -1.98 -25.89 65.44
C ALA A 91 -2.74 -25.51 66.71
N ARG A 92 -3.88 -24.81 66.56
CA ARG A 92 -4.74 -24.43 67.70
C ARG A 92 -5.70 -25.53 68.13
N LYS A 93 -6.17 -26.37 67.20
CA LYS A 93 -7.18 -27.40 67.47
C LYS A 93 -6.92 -28.65 66.64
N VAL A 94 -6.98 -29.81 67.29
CA VAL A 94 -6.80 -31.12 66.66
C VAL A 94 -8.16 -31.83 66.65
N ASN A 95 -8.57 -32.38 65.51
CA ASN A 95 -9.80 -33.14 65.36
C ASN A 95 -9.50 -34.60 64.94
N SER A 96 -10.52 -35.43 64.79
CA SER A 96 -10.35 -36.84 64.39
C SER A 96 -9.75 -36.99 62.98
N GLN A 97 -9.96 -36.00 62.12
CA GLN A 97 -9.36 -35.95 60.78
C GLN A 97 -7.87 -35.62 60.84
N SER A 98 -7.46 -34.73 61.75
CA SER A 98 -6.06 -34.42 62.04
C SER A 98 -5.25 -35.67 62.40
N ILE A 99 -5.83 -36.53 63.25
CA ILE A 99 -5.21 -37.78 63.70
C ILE A 99 -5.11 -38.78 62.54
N ARG A 100 -6.19 -38.95 61.76
CA ARG A 100 -6.18 -39.82 60.57
C ARG A 100 -5.17 -39.37 59.51
N HIS A 101 -5.08 -38.07 59.28
CA HIS A 101 -4.10 -37.49 58.37
C HIS A 101 -2.67 -37.74 58.86
N LEU A 102 -2.39 -37.55 60.15
CA LEU A 102 -1.07 -37.81 60.73
C LEU A 102 -0.68 -39.29 60.63
N ALA A 103 -1.61 -40.20 60.95
CA ALA A 103 -1.38 -41.65 60.85
C ALA A 103 -1.08 -42.11 59.41
N SER A 104 -1.69 -41.46 58.41
CA SER A 104 -1.47 -41.76 56.99
C SER A 104 -0.19 -41.13 56.43
N ASN A 105 0.39 -40.14 57.13
CA ASN A 105 1.51 -39.33 56.65
C ASN A 105 2.67 -39.36 57.65
N THR A 106 3.33 -40.52 57.75
CA THR A 106 4.44 -40.77 58.69
C THR A 106 5.60 -39.78 58.56
N HIS A 107 5.82 -39.18 57.40
CA HIS A 107 6.82 -38.12 57.19
C HIS A 107 6.55 -36.83 57.99
N ASN A 108 5.34 -36.66 58.52
CA ASN A 108 4.99 -35.55 59.41
C ASN A 108 5.24 -35.88 60.89
N ILE A 109 5.74 -37.07 61.21
CA ILE A 109 6.14 -37.49 62.55
C ILE A 109 7.61 -37.12 62.76
N LYS A 110 7.92 -36.49 63.89
CA LYS A 110 9.29 -36.13 64.27
C LYS A 110 9.99 -37.33 64.91
N GLU A 111 9.36 -37.93 65.90
CA GLU A 111 9.87 -39.08 66.64
C GLU A 111 8.72 -39.88 67.25
N VAL A 112 9.01 -41.15 67.53
CA VAL A 112 8.16 -42.04 68.33
C VAL A 112 8.99 -42.43 69.55
N THR A 113 8.50 -42.11 70.74
CA THR A 113 9.21 -42.45 71.98
C THR A 113 9.18 -43.95 72.26
N GLU A 114 10.09 -44.46 73.09
CA GLU A 114 10.15 -45.88 73.49
C GLU A 114 8.83 -46.39 74.10
N ASP A 115 8.06 -45.50 74.75
CA ASP A 115 6.71 -45.75 75.27
C ASP A 115 5.61 -45.83 74.18
N GLY A 116 5.96 -45.71 72.90
CA GLY A 116 5.02 -45.73 71.77
C GLY A 116 4.25 -44.42 71.53
N ARG A 117 4.65 -43.29 72.14
CA ARG A 117 3.98 -41.99 71.89
C ARG A 117 4.54 -41.33 70.65
N VAL A 118 3.65 -40.82 69.80
CA VAL A 118 3.99 -40.18 68.53
C VAL A 118 4.09 -38.66 68.71
N ILE A 119 5.25 -38.08 68.41
CA ILE A 119 5.46 -36.62 68.43
C ILE A 119 5.44 -36.11 66.99
N PRO A 120 4.36 -35.42 66.55
CA PRO A 120 4.29 -34.87 65.20
C PRO A 120 5.19 -33.65 65.03
N LYS A 121 5.85 -33.56 63.87
CA LYS A 121 6.50 -32.34 63.36
C LYS A 121 5.46 -31.39 62.75
N LYS A 122 4.49 -31.92 62.02
CA LYS A 122 3.38 -31.19 61.41
C LYS A 122 2.06 -31.91 61.62
N ILE A 123 0.95 -31.18 61.71
CA ILE A 123 -0.38 -31.73 61.89
C ILE A 123 -1.41 -30.94 61.06
N LEU A 124 -2.39 -31.64 60.50
CA LEU A 124 -3.53 -31.02 59.83
C LEU A 124 -4.41 -30.32 60.88
N THR A 125 -4.63 -29.02 60.73
CA THR A 125 -5.53 -28.22 61.58
C THR A 125 -6.60 -27.56 60.72
N THR A 126 -7.74 -27.25 61.31
CA THR A 126 -8.80 -26.49 60.65
C THR A 126 -8.77 -25.04 61.12
N PHE A 127 -8.72 -24.09 60.18
CA PHE A 127 -8.88 -22.67 60.45
C PHE A 127 -10.30 -22.24 60.06
N ALA A 128 -10.95 -21.45 60.92
CA ALA A 128 -12.24 -20.85 60.61
C ALA A 128 -12.01 -19.44 60.07
N GLU A 129 -12.34 -19.23 58.80
CA GLU A 129 -12.31 -17.93 58.15
C GLU A 129 -13.73 -17.40 57.94
N VAL A 130 -13.90 -16.09 58.07
CA VAL A 130 -15.17 -15.42 57.79
C VAL A 130 -15.23 -15.12 56.29
N GLU A 131 -16.14 -15.75 55.59
CA GLU A 131 -16.38 -15.56 54.16
C GLU A 131 -17.62 -14.70 53.93
N TYR A 132 -17.44 -13.62 53.18
CA TYR A 132 -18.52 -12.70 52.80
C TYR A 132 -19.06 -12.95 51.39
N GLY A 133 -18.48 -13.90 50.65
CA GLY A 133 -18.86 -14.25 49.28
C GLY A 133 -20.19 -15.01 49.14
N THR A 134 -21.18 -14.74 49.99
CA THR A 134 -22.51 -15.38 49.95
C THR A 134 -23.25 -15.05 48.66
N TYR A 135 -24.20 -15.90 48.25
CA TYR A 135 -24.98 -15.68 47.03
C TYR A 135 -25.70 -14.31 47.05
N GLU A 136 -26.26 -13.95 48.19
CA GLU A 136 -27.01 -12.72 48.38
C GLU A 136 -26.11 -11.48 48.33
N ASN A 137 -24.92 -11.54 48.94
CA ASN A 137 -23.96 -10.45 48.81
C ASN A 137 -23.46 -10.32 47.38
N ARG A 138 -23.26 -11.43 46.66
CA ARG A 138 -22.89 -11.37 45.23
C ARG A 138 -24.02 -10.78 44.36
N MET A 139 -25.28 -11.04 44.72
CA MET A 139 -26.43 -10.40 44.08
C MET A 139 -26.41 -8.89 44.32
N VAL A 140 -26.23 -8.45 45.57
CA VAL A 140 -26.16 -7.01 45.91
C VAL A 140 -24.95 -6.33 45.29
N MET A 141 -23.78 -6.97 45.27
CA MET A 141 -22.58 -6.49 44.56
C MET A 141 -22.87 -6.26 43.07
N THR A 142 -23.54 -7.23 42.43
CA THR A 142 -23.88 -7.13 41.01
C THR A 142 -24.94 -6.04 40.79
N LEU A 143 -25.89 -5.89 41.71
CA LEU A 143 -26.90 -4.83 41.69
C LEU A 143 -26.28 -3.44 41.80
N ILE A 144 -25.34 -3.24 42.73
CA ILE A 144 -24.63 -1.95 42.89
C ILE A 144 -23.90 -1.58 41.61
N ASP A 145 -23.26 -2.56 40.95
CA ASP A 145 -22.60 -2.35 39.67
C ASP A 145 -23.61 -1.95 38.57
N LYS A 146 -24.75 -2.66 38.47
CA LYS A 146 -25.84 -2.30 37.55
C LYS A 146 -26.40 -0.90 37.83
N LEU A 147 -26.70 -0.61 39.09
CA LEU A 147 -27.27 0.66 39.53
C LEU A 147 -26.33 1.83 39.22
N PHE A 148 -25.03 1.67 39.45
CA PHE A 148 -24.02 2.67 39.10
C PHE A 148 -24.08 3.05 37.63
N HIS A 149 -24.06 2.07 36.72
CA HIS A 149 -24.11 2.35 35.29
C HIS A 149 -25.45 2.96 34.88
N PHE A 150 -26.56 2.48 35.45
CA PHE A 150 -27.91 2.99 35.18
C PHE A 150 -28.05 4.47 35.55
N VAL A 151 -27.67 4.84 36.79
CA VAL A 151 -27.77 6.22 37.28
C VAL A 151 -26.78 7.12 36.55
N ARG A 152 -25.53 6.68 36.38
CA ARG A 152 -24.50 7.47 35.70
C ARG A 152 -24.89 7.80 34.27
N HIS A 153 -25.42 6.82 33.53
CA HIS A 153 -25.86 7.04 32.16
C HIS A 153 -26.97 8.10 32.08
N ARG A 154 -27.98 8.01 32.95
CA ARG A 154 -29.08 8.98 33.00
C ARG A 154 -28.62 10.35 33.47
N TYR A 155 -27.74 10.43 34.47
CA TYR A 155 -27.13 11.70 34.89
C TYR A 155 -26.46 12.42 33.71
N GLU A 156 -25.63 11.73 32.93
CA GLU A 156 -24.96 12.36 31.78
C GLU A 156 -25.97 12.78 30.69
N ILE A 157 -27.04 12.01 30.45
CA ILE A 157 -28.08 12.41 29.50
C ILE A 157 -28.81 13.66 29.98
N ILE A 158 -29.26 13.70 31.23
CA ILE A 158 -29.98 14.84 31.81
C ILE A 158 -29.09 16.08 31.81
N LYS A 159 -27.84 15.94 32.24
CA LYS A 159 -26.86 17.03 32.26
C LYS A 159 -26.65 17.67 30.89
N ASN A 160 -26.56 16.85 29.84
CA ASN A 160 -26.34 17.35 28.47
C ASN A 160 -27.61 17.92 27.82
N ASN A 161 -28.79 17.68 28.41
CA ASN A 161 -30.09 18.03 27.82
C ASN A 161 -31.00 18.82 28.78
N VAL A 162 -30.45 19.38 29.87
CA VAL A 162 -31.23 20.04 30.92
C VAL A 162 -31.99 21.27 30.41
N GLU A 163 -31.41 21.96 29.43
CA GLU A 163 -31.98 23.16 28.83
C GLU A 163 -33.06 22.79 27.81
N SER A 164 -34.26 23.29 28.08
CA SER A 164 -35.27 23.53 27.06
C SER A 164 -35.08 24.93 26.49
N PHE A 165 -35.28 25.09 25.19
CA PHE A 165 -34.99 26.35 24.52
C PHE A 165 -35.99 26.62 23.39
N GLN A 166 -36.01 27.88 22.97
CA GLN A 166 -36.72 28.32 21.80
C GLN A 166 -35.70 28.71 20.72
N LYS A 167 -35.90 28.21 19.50
CA LYS A 167 -35.11 28.53 18.32
C LYS A 167 -35.96 29.35 17.36
N LYS A 168 -35.53 30.58 17.07
CA LYS A 168 -36.07 31.38 15.96
C LYS A 168 -35.13 31.19 14.79
N HIS A 169 -35.62 30.55 13.73
CA HIS A 169 -34.87 30.23 12.53
C HIS A 169 -35.42 31.03 11.35
N PHE A 170 -34.58 31.86 10.75
CA PHE A 170 -34.87 32.54 9.50
C PHE A 170 -33.89 32.04 8.45
N ASN A 171 -34.39 31.64 7.29
CA ASN A 171 -33.57 31.26 6.16
C ASN A 171 -34.07 31.91 4.88
N LEU A 172 -33.12 32.43 4.10
CA LEU A 172 -33.33 32.91 2.75
C LEU A 172 -32.27 32.30 1.85
N ALA A 173 -32.70 31.58 0.81
CA ALA A 173 -31.83 31.11 -0.25
C ALA A 173 -32.30 31.64 -1.60
N GLY A 174 -31.37 32.07 -2.44
CA GLY A 174 -31.65 32.60 -3.77
C GLY A 174 -30.57 32.18 -4.76
N ASP A 175 -30.99 31.50 -5.83
CA ASP A 175 -30.15 31.14 -6.96
C ASP A 175 -30.62 31.93 -8.20
N PHE A 176 -29.78 32.83 -8.73
CA PHE A 176 -30.12 33.71 -9.85
C PHE A 176 -28.88 34.01 -10.72
N LYS A 177 -29.11 34.53 -11.93
CA LYS A 177 -28.03 34.96 -12.82
C LYS A 177 -27.88 36.46 -12.78
N PHE A 178 -26.64 36.92 -12.61
CA PHE A 178 -26.30 38.33 -12.68
C PHE A 178 -25.24 38.51 -13.76
N GLN A 179 -25.62 39.08 -14.91
CA GLN A 179 -24.80 39.13 -16.12
C GLN A 179 -24.35 37.71 -16.52
N ASP A 180 -23.05 37.47 -16.69
CA ASP A 180 -22.46 36.16 -17.02
C ASP A 180 -22.07 35.34 -15.78
N LYS A 181 -22.51 35.75 -14.58
CA LYS A 181 -22.16 35.12 -13.30
C LYS A 181 -23.37 34.40 -12.70
N ASP A 182 -23.18 33.15 -12.27
CA ASP A 182 -24.15 32.46 -11.43
C ASP A 182 -24.00 32.96 -9.99
N ALA A 183 -25.04 33.58 -9.44
CA ALA A 183 -25.07 34.09 -8.09
C ALA A 183 -25.92 33.18 -7.19
N LYS A 184 -25.35 32.82 -6.05
CA LYS A 184 -26.04 32.05 -5.00
C LYS A 184 -25.90 32.79 -3.69
N ILE A 185 -27.04 33.08 -3.07
CA ILE A 185 -27.12 33.69 -1.74
C ILE A 185 -27.81 32.71 -0.80
N ASN A 186 -27.25 32.52 0.38
CA ASN A 186 -27.88 31.80 1.47
C ASN A 186 -27.62 32.57 2.77
N ILE A 187 -28.69 33.07 3.38
CA ILE A 187 -28.68 33.77 4.67
C ILE A 187 -29.38 32.84 5.66
N ASP A 188 -28.64 32.40 6.67
CA ASP A 188 -29.13 31.51 7.71
C ASP A 188 -28.94 32.18 9.08
N ILE A 189 -30.05 32.49 9.74
CA ILE A 189 -30.08 33.16 11.04
C ILE A 189 -30.78 32.25 12.03
N VAL A 190 -30.04 31.79 13.04
CA VAL A 190 -30.56 30.96 14.13
C VAL A 190 -30.34 31.69 15.44
N LEU A 191 -31.43 32.09 16.09
CA LEU A 191 -31.41 32.66 17.43
C LEU A 191 -31.87 31.59 18.42
N LYS A 192 -31.04 31.26 19.40
CA LYS A 192 -31.38 30.38 20.51
C LYS A 192 -31.63 31.23 21.75
N GLU A 193 -32.81 31.12 22.31
CA GLU A 193 -33.24 31.81 23.54
C GLU A 193 -33.75 30.77 24.53
N ASP A 194 -33.77 31.12 25.83
CA ASP A 194 -34.48 30.31 26.82
C ASP A 194 -35.98 30.32 26.51
N LEU A 195 -36.70 29.29 26.97
CA LEU A 195 -38.16 29.30 26.90
C LEU A 195 -38.73 30.52 27.63
N ASP A 196 -39.81 31.09 27.11
CA ASP A 196 -40.55 32.16 27.78
C ASP A 196 -41.00 31.74 29.19
N ASN A 197 -41.35 30.45 29.38
CA ASN A 197 -41.64 29.89 30.69
C ASN A 197 -40.35 29.41 31.39
N LYS A 198 -39.82 30.26 32.27
CA LYS A 198 -38.61 29.98 33.06
C LYS A 198 -38.80 28.85 34.07
N GLU A 199 -40.03 28.56 34.51
CA GLU A 199 -40.32 27.55 35.53
C GLU A 199 -39.90 26.14 35.06
N ILE A 200 -40.01 25.85 33.76
CA ILE A 200 -39.63 24.55 33.18
C ILE A 200 -38.12 24.32 33.30
N ASN A 201 -37.32 25.33 32.95
CA ASN A 201 -35.87 25.23 33.05
C ASN A 201 -35.41 25.20 34.51
N GLU A 202 -36.03 25.98 35.40
CA GLU A 202 -35.75 25.91 36.84
C GLU A 202 -36.06 24.53 37.43
N TYR A 203 -37.19 23.94 37.04
CA TYR A 203 -37.56 22.58 37.43
C TYR A 203 -36.55 21.54 36.94
N ASN A 204 -36.15 21.60 35.66
CA ASN A 204 -35.14 20.69 35.10
C ASN A 204 -33.77 20.84 35.80
N GLN A 205 -33.39 22.06 36.20
CA GLN A 205 -32.16 22.29 36.97
C GLN A 205 -32.24 21.70 38.37
N ASN A 206 -33.38 21.84 39.06
CA ASN A 206 -33.59 21.21 40.38
C ASN A 206 -33.55 19.68 40.28
N LEU A 207 -34.12 19.11 39.21
CA LEU A 207 -34.04 17.69 38.93
C LEU A 207 -32.60 17.23 38.70
N LEU A 208 -31.82 17.98 37.91
CA LEU A 208 -30.41 17.70 37.66
C LEU A 208 -29.61 17.66 38.98
N GLN A 209 -29.85 18.61 39.90
CA GLN A 209 -29.20 18.61 41.22
C GLN A 209 -29.53 17.36 42.03
N ARG A 210 -30.80 16.93 42.02
CA ARG A 210 -31.24 15.70 42.70
C ARG A 210 -30.58 14.46 42.11
N VAL A 211 -30.48 14.37 40.79
CA VAL A 211 -29.79 13.27 40.09
C VAL A 211 -28.29 13.30 40.34
N GLU A 212 -27.66 14.47 40.38
CA GLU A 212 -26.24 14.60 40.73
C GLU A 212 -25.96 14.11 42.14
N HIS A 213 -26.84 14.41 43.10
CA HIS A 213 -26.75 13.87 44.45
C HIS A 213 -26.85 12.33 44.45
N LEU A 214 -27.81 11.77 43.70
CA LEU A 214 -27.98 10.33 43.54
C LEU A 214 -26.73 9.66 42.94
N ASP A 215 -26.14 10.25 41.89
CA ASP A 215 -24.90 9.76 41.26
C ASP A 215 -23.74 9.72 42.25
N LYS A 216 -23.58 10.76 43.09
CA LYS A 216 -22.58 10.79 44.16
C LYS A 216 -22.80 9.68 45.19
N LEU A 217 -24.04 9.45 45.60
CA LEU A 217 -24.40 8.39 46.54
C LEU A 217 -24.08 7.00 45.99
N VAL A 218 -24.49 6.71 44.75
CA VAL A 218 -24.22 5.41 44.12
C VAL A 218 -22.74 5.21 43.81
N THR A 219 -22.02 6.26 43.42
CA THR A 219 -20.56 6.24 43.25
C THR A 219 -19.84 5.89 44.55
N SER A 220 -20.30 6.48 45.67
CA SER A 220 -19.76 6.18 47.01
C SER A 220 -20.00 4.72 47.39
N LEU A 221 -21.18 4.19 47.08
CA LEU A 221 -21.51 2.78 47.30
C LEU A 221 -20.64 1.85 46.44
N LYS A 222 -20.40 2.22 45.18
CA LYS A 222 -19.58 1.45 44.22
C LYS A 222 -18.11 1.37 44.60
N THR A 223 -17.59 2.42 45.24
CA THR A 223 -16.18 2.54 45.70
C THR A 223 -16.00 2.18 47.18
N GLY A 224 -17.10 1.85 47.87
CA GLY A 224 -17.13 1.53 49.29
C GLY A 224 -16.37 0.25 49.69
N SER A 225 -16.28 0.01 51.01
CA SER A 225 -15.63 -1.17 51.60
C SER A 225 -16.27 -2.48 51.15
N PHE A 226 -17.60 -2.53 51.06
CA PHE A 226 -18.35 -3.71 50.59
C PHE A 226 -17.89 -4.18 49.22
N MET A 227 -17.78 -3.26 48.24
CA MET A 227 -17.38 -3.62 46.88
C MET A 227 -15.92 -4.08 46.81
N ARG A 228 -15.03 -3.53 47.64
CA ARG A 228 -13.65 -4.01 47.79
C ARG A 228 -13.58 -5.40 48.41
N MET A 229 -14.39 -5.68 49.42
CA MET A 229 -14.46 -6.99 50.05
C MET A 229 -15.01 -8.07 49.12
N MET A 230 -15.90 -7.68 48.19
CA MET A 230 -16.47 -8.56 47.19
C MET A 230 -15.63 -8.65 45.90
N GLU A 231 -14.46 -8.02 45.85
CA GLU A 231 -13.57 -8.06 44.70
C GLU A 231 -13.14 -9.50 44.39
N GLY A 232 -13.19 -9.89 43.11
CA GLY A 232 -12.91 -11.26 42.67
C GLY A 232 -14.07 -12.25 42.84
N GLN A 233 -15.18 -11.88 43.49
CA GLN A 233 -16.36 -12.73 43.59
C GLN A 233 -17.12 -12.83 42.25
N LYS A 234 -17.74 -13.99 42.00
CA LYS A 234 -18.52 -14.21 40.77
C LYS A 234 -19.79 -13.36 40.76
N LYS A 235 -20.06 -12.67 39.63
CA LYS A 235 -21.33 -11.95 39.42
C LYS A 235 -22.51 -12.93 39.38
N VAL A 236 -23.67 -12.46 39.80
CA VAL A 236 -24.93 -13.20 39.72
C VAL A 236 -25.69 -12.76 38.47
N TYR A 237 -26.20 -13.72 37.71
CA TYR A 237 -26.98 -13.47 36.50
C TYR A 237 -28.45 -13.83 36.74
N PRO A 238 -29.40 -13.15 36.07
CA PRO A 238 -30.81 -13.56 36.08
C PRO A 238 -31.00 -14.99 35.53
N PRO A 239 -32.02 -15.72 35.98
CA PRO A 239 -32.98 -15.37 37.03
C PRO A 239 -32.36 -15.45 38.44
N ILE A 240 -32.73 -14.50 39.33
CA ILE A 240 -32.24 -14.49 40.71
C ILE A 240 -32.98 -15.54 41.55
N ILE A 241 -32.23 -16.45 42.16
CA ILE A 241 -32.76 -17.49 43.04
C ILE A 241 -33.23 -16.83 44.34
N LYS A 242 -34.53 -16.96 44.64
CA LYS A 242 -35.17 -16.41 45.85
C LYS A 242 -34.80 -17.24 47.07
N SER A 243 -33.62 -17.00 47.64
CA SER A 243 -33.21 -17.66 48.87
C SER A 243 -34.06 -17.19 50.08
N ASN A 244 -34.03 -17.97 51.16
CA ASN A 244 -34.68 -17.58 52.42
C ASN A 244 -34.20 -16.22 52.95
N VAL A 245 -32.95 -15.84 52.66
CA VAL A 245 -32.39 -14.55 53.07
C VAL A 245 -33.04 -13.43 52.27
N ILE A 246 -33.16 -13.57 50.95
CA ILE A 246 -33.83 -12.58 50.08
C ILE A 246 -35.31 -12.45 50.45
N LEU A 247 -35.98 -13.56 50.80
CA LEU A 247 -37.41 -13.54 51.12
C LEU A 247 -37.71 -12.96 52.51
N LYS A 248 -36.90 -13.27 53.52
CA LYS A 248 -37.18 -12.90 54.92
C LYS A 248 -36.52 -11.60 55.36
N ASN A 249 -35.37 -11.25 54.81
CA ASN A 249 -34.70 -10.00 55.15
C ASN A 249 -35.23 -8.86 54.26
N VAL A 250 -35.81 -7.84 54.90
CA VAL A 250 -36.41 -6.68 54.22
C VAL A 250 -35.41 -5.97 53.30
N ASP A 251 -34.16 -5.84 53.73
CA ASP A 251 -33.14 -5.12 52.96
C ASP A 251 -32.76 -5.88 51.67
N TYR A 252 -32.58 -7.20 51.76
CA TYR A 252 -32.28 -8.02 50.58
C TYR A 252 -33.49 -8.18 49.66
N LYS A 253 -34.70 -8.16 50.21
CA LYS A 253 -35.94 -8.10 49.43
C LYS A 253 -36.01 -6.80 48.64
N ASN A 254 -35.72 -5.66 49.27
CA ASN A 254 -35.69 -4.35 48.63
C ASN A 254 -34.62 -4.27 47.52
N ALA A 255 -33.43 -4.84 47.77
CA ALA A 255 -32.40 -4.98 46.74
C ALA A 255 -32.92 -5.80 45.53
N TYR A 256 -33.60 -6.91 45.79
CA TYR A 256 -34.21 -7.71 44.72
C TYR A 256 -35.32 -6.94 43.96
N MET A 257 -36.16 -6.16 44.65
CA MET A 257 -37.18 -5.34 43.98
C MET A 257 -36.57 -4.25 43.10
N LEU A 258 -35.50 -3.60 43.58
CA LEU A 258 -34.74 -2.64 42.79
C LEU A 258 -34.10 -3.30 41.56
N TRP A 259 -33.57 -4.52 41.71
CA TRP A 259 -33.07 -5.29 40.58
C TRP A 259 -34.14 -5.44 39.48
N LEU A 260 -35.34 -5.91 39.86
CA LEU A 260 -36.44 -6.08 38.91
C LEU A 260 -36.91 -4.76 38.29
N PHE A 261 -36.86 -3.67 39.05
CA PHE A 261 -37.14 -2.34 38.53
C PHE A 261 -36.12 -1.96 37.44
N LEU A 262 -34.82 -2.08 37.73
CA LEU A 262 -33.77 -1.74 36.76
C LEU A 262 -33.82 -2.60 35.49
N ASP A 263 -34.18 -3.88 35.60
CA ASP A 263 -34.29 -4.77 34.44
C ASP A 263 -35.54 -4.46 33.58
N ARG A 264 -36.63 -3.95 34.16
CA ARG A 264 -37.86 -3.59 33.43
C ARG A 264 -37.83 -2.15 32.88
N TYR A 265 -37.09 -1.27 33.52
CA TYR A 265 -37.15 0.16 33.24
C TYR A 265 -36.30 0.53 32.01
N ASN A 266 -36.92 0.48 30.82
CA ASN A 266 -36.32 0.77 29.51
C ASN A 266 -36.87 2.07 28.87
N THR A 267 -37.42 2.98 29.65
CA THR A 267 -37.96 4.25 29.12
C THR A 267 -36.85 5.18 28.65
N LEU A 268 -37.17 6.00 27.64
CA LEU A 268 -36.33 7.11 27.19
C LEU A 268 -36.02 8.03 28.38
N ALA A 269 -34.83 8.64 28.38
CA ALA A 269 -34.40 9.48 29.49
C ALA A 269 -35.25 10.76 29.64
N PHE A 270 -35.88 11.22 28.57
CA PHE A 270 -36.80 12.34 28.53
C PHE A 270 -37.73 12.23 27.33
N ASP A 271 -38.91 12.83 27.44
CA ASP A 271 -39.82 13.09 26.35
C ASP A 271 -39.56 14.49 25.78
N LEU A 272 -39.58 14.58 24.45
CA LEU A 272 -39.31 15.80 23.69
C LEU A 272 -40.62 16.29 23.06
N ASP A 273 -41.12 17.42 23.54
CA ASP A 273 -42.24 18.13 22.93
C ASP A 273 -41.68 19.25 22.04
N ILE A 274 -41.87 19.11 20.73
CA ILE A 274 -41.45 20.10 19.74
C ILE A 274 -42.68 20.81 19.22
N LYS A 275 -42.77 22.11 19.49
CA LYS A 275 -43.80 22.98 18.90
C LYS A 275 -43.16 23.85 17.85
N GLU A 276 -43.52 23.59 16.61
CA GLU A 276 -43.07 24.36 15.46
C GLU A 276 -44.19 25.29 14.99
N LYS A 277 -43.85 26.56 14.82
CA LYS A 277 -44.75 27.59 14.29
C LYS A 277 -44.08 28.27 13.11
N ASP A 278 -44.67 28.10 11.93
CA ASP A 278 -44.30 28.89 10.76
C ASP A 278 -44.77 30.34 10.95
N LEU A 279 -43.84 31.27 10.78
CA LEU A 279 -44.12 32.71 10.84
C LEU A 279 -44.32 33.22 9.40
N THR A 280 -45.40 33.97 9.21
CA THR A 280 -45.73 34.58 7.92
C THR A 280 -45.01 35.92 7.74
N PHE A 281 -44.72 36.26 6.50
CA PHE A 281 -44.15 37.55 6.12
C PHE A 281 -45.23 38.47 5.57
N ASP A 282 -45.25 39.73 6.03
CA ASP A 282 -46.03 40.77 5.36
C ASP A 282 -45.20 41.41 4.23
N GLN A 283 -45.85 42.24 3.40
CA GLN A 283 -45.18 42.84 2.24
C GLN A 283 -44.00 43.74 2.64
N ASN A 284 -44.14 44.49 3.73
CA ASN A 284 -43.08 45.35 4.22
C ASN A 284 -41.88 44.52 4.67
N TYR A 285 -42.10 43.48 5.48
CA TYR A 285 -41.02 42.64 5.96
C TYR A 285 -40.29 41.90 4.83
N LEU A 286 -41.00 41.42 3.80
CA LEU A 286 -40.36 40.84 2.61
C LEU A 286 -39.48 41.86 1.87
N GLN A 287 -39.98 43.08 1.68
CA GLN A 287 -39.21 44.14 1.06
C GLN A 287 -37.93 44.42 1.85
N GLU A 288 -38.02 44.53 3.18
CA GLU A 288 -36.88 44.76 4.07
C GLU A 288 -35.84 43.63 4.00
N VAL A 289 -36.29 42.38 3.87
CA VAL A 289 -35.42 41.22 3.65
C VAL A 289 -34.69 41.33 2.30
N TYR A 290 -35.39 41.71 1.23
CA TYR A 290 -34.78 41.88 -0.10
C TYR A 290 -33.79 43.03 -0.12
N GLN A 291 -34.11 44.16 0.51
CA GLN A 291 -33.22 45.30 0.69
C GLN A 291 -31.93 44.89 1.40
N SER A 292 -32.05 44.15 2.50
CA SER A 292 -30.89 43.63 3.23
C SER A 292 -30.04 42.69 2.37
N THR A 293 -30.69 41.83 1.59
CA THR A 293 -30.03 40.90 0.66
C THR A 293 -29.28 41.63 -0.45
N LEU A 294 -29.89 42.68 -1.01
CA LEU A 294 -29.28 43.58 -1.97
C LEU A 294 -28.02 44.24 -1.40
N VAL A 295 -28.09 44.75 -0.16
CA VAL A 295 -26.92 45.37 0.50
C VAL A 295 -25.79 44.35 0.65
N TYR A 296 -26.08 43.13 1.11
CA TYR A 296 -25.05 42.09 1.22
C TYR A 296 -24.44 41.74 -0.12
N PHE A 297 -25.27 41.54 -1.15
CA PHE A 297 -24.83 41.24 -2.50
C PHE A 297 -23.94 42.35 -3.07
N ALA A 298 -24.41 43.59 -3.02
CA ALA A 298 -23.69 44.77 -3.53
C ALA A 298 -22.38 44.99 -2.77
N THR A 299 -22.37 44.84 -1.45
CA THR A 299 -21.17 45.00 -0.62
C THR A 299 -20.09 44.00 -0.98
N VAL A 300 -20.46 42.72 -1.15
CA VAL A 300 -19.51 41.67 -1.54
C VAL A 300 -19.01 41.91 -2.95
N LEU A 301 -19.90 42.18 -3.91
CA LEU A 301 -19.55 42.40 -5.31
C LEU A 301 -18.60 43.60 -5.47
N TYR A 302 -18.93 44.73 -4.85
CA TYR A 302 -18.11 45.95 -4.91
C TYR A 302 -16.71 45.73 -4.32
N ASN A 303 -16.60 45.07 -3.16
CA ASN A 303 -15.28 44.83 -2.55
C ASN A 303 -14.48 43.76 -3.30
N GLN A 304 -15.13 42.77 -3.89
CA GLN A 304 -14.47 41.74 -4.71
C GLN A 304 -13.80 42.36 -5.95
N GLU A 305 -14.45 43.35 -6.58
CA GLU A 305 -13.92 44.03 -7.76
C GLU A 305 -12.87 45.09 -7.41
N ASN A 306 -13.13 45.93 -6.40
CA ASN A 306 -12.23 47.04 -6.05
C ASN A 306 -10.98 46.64 -5.26
N ARG A 307 -10.99 45.47 -4.60
CA ARG A 307 -9.83 44.96 -3.85
C ARG A 307 -9.13 43.81 -4.56
N LYS A 308 -9.37 43.65 -5.86
CA LYS A 308 -8.83 42.54 -6.66
C LYS A 308 -7.31 42.43 -6.57
N GLU A 309 -6.57 43.54 -6.65
CA GLU A 309 -5.12 43.56 -6.53
C GLU A 309 -4.63 43.02 -5.17
N VAL A 310 -5.33 43.36 -4.09
CA VAL A 310 -5.03 42.89 -2.74
C VAL A 310 -5.32 41.40 -2.60
N TYR A 311 -6.41 40.91 -3.19
CA TYR A 311 -6.79 39.50 -3.15
C TYR A 311 -5.92 38.62 -4.05
N ASP A 312 -5.51 39.11 -5.22
CA ASP A 312 -4.62 38.40 -6.15
C ASP A 312 -3.21 38.21 -5.55
N ALA A 313 -2.78 39.11 -4.65
CA ALA A 313 -1.53 38.97 -3.90
C ALA A 313 -1.59 37.88 -2.80
N ILE A 314 -2.78 37.41 -2.41
CA ILE A 314 -2.95 36.35 -1.40
C ILE A 314 -2.63 35.01 -2.05
N LYS A 315 -1.57 34.35 -1.57
CA LYS A 315 -1.16 33.03 -2.09
C LYS A 315 -2.28 31.99 -1.91
N PRO A 316 -2.71 31.30 -2.97
CA PRO A 316 -3.77 30.30 -2.85
C PRO A 316 -3.32 29.12 -2.01
N ARG A 317 -4.18 28.67 -1.08
CA ARG A 317 -3.97 27.39 -0.37
C ARG A 317 -4.22 26.24 -1.34
N LYS A 318 -3.18 25.46 -1.65
CA LYS A 318 -3.32 24.21 -2.42
C LYS A 318 -4.02 23.15 -1.57
N TYR A 319 -5.32 23.00 -1.77
CA TYR A 319 -6.02 21.80 -1.34
C TYR A 319 -5.74 20.70 -2.36
N VAL A 320 -4.92 19.73 -1.98
CA VAL A 320 -4.82 18.47 -2.73
C VAL A 320 -6.05 17.67 -2.35
N ARG A 321 -7.09 17.69 -3.19
CA ARG A 321 -8.07 16.59 -3.16
C ARG A 321 -7.26 15.34 -3.50
N PRO A 322 -7.13 14.33 -2.62
CA PRO A 322 -6.51 13.08 -3.02
C PRO A 322 -7.28 12.59 -4.24
N SER A 323 -6.62 12.53 -5.40
CA SER A 323 -7.20 11.84 -6.53
C SER A 323 -7.50 10.42 -6.09
N ILE A 324 -8.67 9.90 -6.48
CA ILE A 324 -8.99 8.49 -6.31
C ILE A 324 -7.80 7.73 -6.88
N LYS A 325 -7.06 7.01 -6.01
CA LYS A 325 -6.02 6.11 -6.48
C LYS A 325 -6.73 5.03 -7.29
N VAL A 326 -6.68 5.15 -8.61
CA VAL A 326 -7.12 4.08 -9.51
C VAL A 326 -6.19 2.89 -9.30
N ILE A 327 -6.62 1.94 -8.47
CA ILE A 327 -5.98 0.65 -8.34
C ILE A 327 -6.19 -0.05 -9.69
N ARG A 328 -5.14 -0.13 -10.54
CA ARG A 328 -5.18 -0.83 -11.85
C ARG A 328 -5.22 -2.36 -11.74
N ARG A 329 -5.82 -2.90 -10.68
CA ARG A 329 -6.15 -4.32 -10.53
C ARG A 329 -7.41 -4.45 -9.68
N LEU A 330 -8.55 -4.47 -10.35
CA LEU A 330 -9.70 -5.23 -9.89
C LEU A 330 -10.04 -6.19 -11.04
N ALA A 331 -9.66 -7.46 -10.88
CA ALA A 331 -10.23 -8.51 -11.72
C ALA A 331 -11.59 -8.85 -11.11
N ASP A 332 -12.62 -8.50 -11.88
CA ASP A 332 -13.98 -9.00 -11.87
C ASP A 332 -14.89 -8.60 -10.69
N SER A 333 -15.62 -7.49 -10.89
CA SER A 333 -17.09 -7.55 -11.02
C SER A 333 -17.68 -6.13 -11.06
N VAL A 334 -18.06 -5.66 -12.25
CA VAL A 334 -19.05 -4.58 -12.42
C VAL A 334 -20.04 -5.10 -13.46
N ILE A 335 -21.19 -5.58 -12.97
CA ILE A 335 -22.44 -5.48 -13.71
C ILE A 335 -23.18 -4.34 -13.02
N ASN A 336 -23.26 -3.20 -13.70
CA ASN A 336 -24.20 -2.14 -13.37
C ASN A 336 -25.54 -2.51 -14.04
N ASN A 337 -26.61 -2.58 -13.25
CA ASN A 337 -27.92 -2.16 -13.74
C ASN A 337 -28.28 -0.86 -13.00
N PRO A 338 -28.83 0.14 -13.70
CA PRO A 338 -29.32 1.39 -13.12
C PRO A 338 -30.75 1.25 -12.60
N ASP A 339 -31.01 2.01 -11.54
CA ASP A 339 -32.27 2.52 -10.98
C ASP A 339 -33.37 1.53 -10.56
N ASP A 340 -33.55 1.43 -9.24
CA ASP A 340 -34.70 2.09 -8.59
C ASP A 340 -34.29 2.54 -7.18
N PHE A 341 -34.76 3.71 -6.77
CA PHE A 341 -34.65 4.21 -5.40
C PHE A 341 -35.50 3.30 -4.49
N GLU A 342 -34.85 2.39 -3.77
CA GLU A 342 -35.41 1.85 -2.54
C GLU A 342 -34.80 2.61 -1.36
N VAL A 343 -35.70 3.27 -0.62
CA VAL A 343 -35.50 3.90 0.68
C VAL A 343 -34.58 3.02 1.54
N GLU A 344 -33.60 3.65 2.20
CA GLU A 344 -32.66 3.00 3.10
C GLU A 344 -33.28 1.82 3.85
N ASP A 345 -32.80 0.62 3.56
CA ASP A 345 -33.15 -0.57 4.32
C ASP A 345 -32.58 -0.39 5.73
N HIS A 346 -33.43 0.06 6.66
CA HIS A 346 -33.09 0.30 8.07
C HIS A 346 -32.90 -1.03 8.84
N THR A 347 -32.59 -2.12 8.15
CA THR A 347 -32.44 -3.48 8.70
C THR A 347 -31.14 -3.67 9.47
N LEU A 348 -30.20 -2.71 9.43
CA LEU A 348 -29.01 -2.73 10.29
C LEU A 348 -28.41 -1.34 10.51
N ASN A 349 -28.91 -0.60 11.51
CA ASN A 349 -28.29 0.65 11.94
C ASN A 349 -26.83 0.39 12.43
N GLU A 350 -25.86 1.09 11.82
CA GLU A 350 -24.41 0.98 12.07
C GLU A 350 -24.06 1.09 13.56
N TYR A 351 -24.86 1.87 14.30
CA TYR A 351 -24.76 2.01 15.74
C TYR A 351 -24.94 0.68 16.47
N TYR A 352 -26.00 -0.08 16.17
CA TYR A 352 -26.26 -1.37 16.83
C TYR A 352 -25.21 -2.41 16.44
N LEU A 353 -24.77 -2.43 15.17
CA LEU A 353 -23.68 -3.31 14.74
C LEU A 353 -22.38 -3.03 15.52
N LYS A 354 -22.05 -1.75 15.72
CA LYS A 354 -20.88 -1.33 16.51
C LYS A 354 -21.02 -1.71 17.98
N GLN A 355 -22.22 -1.59 18.55
CA GLN A 355 -22.54 -2.03 19.90
C GLN A 355 -22.38 -3.55 20.06
N PHE A 356 -23.01 -4.36 19.20
CA PHE A 356 -22.90 -5.82 19.23
C PHE A 356 -21.45 -6.28 19.03
N LYS A 357 -20.70 -5.65 18.14
CA LYS A 357 -19.26 -5.93 17.94
C LYS A 357 -18.44 -5.63 19.20
N SER A 358 -18.73 -4.52 19.87
CA SER A 358 -18.08 -4.16 21.14
C SER A 358 -18.41 -5.16 22.24
N TYR A 359 -19.68 -5.54 22.38
CA TYR A 359 -20.14 -6.54 23.35
C TYR A 359 -19.48 -7.90 23.11
N PHE A 360 -19.52 -8.41 21.88
CA PHE A 360 -18.91 -9.68 21.52
C PHE A 360 -17.40 -9.68 21.81
N LYS A 361 -16.69 -8.59 21.49
CA LYS A 361 -15.26 -8.45 21.79
C LYS A 361 -14.99 -8.51 23.30
N LYS A 362 -15.82 -7.86 24.12
CA LYS A 362 -15.70 -7.90 25.58
C LYS A 362 -15.97 -9.31 26.13
N SER A 363 -17.01 -9.99 25.65
CA SER A 363 -17.30 -11.38 26.03
C SER A 363 -16.17 -12.34 25.62
N LEU A 364 -15.61 -12.18 24.43
CA LEU A 364 -14.47 -12.98 23.96
C LEU A 364 -13.24 -12.81 24.88
N ILE A 365 -12.85 -11.56 25.18
CA ILE A 365 -11.72 -11.28 26.09
C ILE A 365 -11.96 -11.88 27.47
N TYR A 366 -13.19 -11.79 27.98
CA TYR A 366 -13.58 -12.37 29.25
C TYR A 366 -13.42 -13.90 29.28
N HIS A 367 -13.88 -14.60 28.24
CA HIS A 367 -13.77 -16.06 28.15
C HIS A 367 -12.36 -16.53 27.77
N GLU A 368 -11.56 -15.72 27.07
CA GLU A 368 -10.13 -15.98 26.82
C GLU A 368 -9.31 -15.96 28.12
N ALA A 369 -9.64 -15.06 29.05
CA ALA A 369 -8.98 -15.01 30.36
C ALA A 369 -9.27 -16.24 31.25
N GLN A 370 -10.36 -16.97 30.99
CA GLN A 370 -10.83 -18.07 31.85
C GLN A 370 -10.67 -19.46 31.23
N ALA A 371 -10.65 -19.59 29.90
CA ALA A 371 -10.57 -20.87 29.22
C ALA A 371 -9.17 -21.13 28.66
N LYS A 372 -8.80 -22.42 28.54
CA LYS A 372 -7.46 -22.83 28.09
C LYS A 372 -7.28 -22.77 26.57
N THR A 373 -8.36 -22.78 25.78
CA THR A 373 -8.29 -22.74 24.31
C THR A 373 -9.23 -21.69 23.73
N TYR A 374 -8.74 -20.99 22.70
CA TYR A 374 -9.50 -19.97 21.96
C TYR A 374 -10.82 -20.51 21.41
N GLU A 375 -10.84 -21.77 20.96
CA GLU A 375 -12.05 -22.41 20.45
C GLU A 375 -13.16 -22.47 21.50
N THR A 376 -12.84 -22.87 22.74
CA THR A 376 -13.83 -22.86 23.83
C THR A 376 -14.27 -21.46 24.22
N SER A 377 -13.35 -20.48 24.20
CA SER A 377 -13.68 -19.08 24.49
C SER A 377 -14.63 -18.50 23.44
N LEU A 378 -14.35 -18.75 22.15
CA LEU A 378 -15.16 -18.30 21.03
C LEU A 378 -16.55 -18.94 21.06
N LYS A 379 -16.64 -20.25 21.30
CA LYS A 379 -17.92 -20.96 21.43
C LYS A 379 -18.78 -20.40 22.58
N ARG A 380 -18.16 -20.05 23.71
CA ARG A 380 -18.87 -19.43 24.85
C ARG A 380 -19.33 -18.01 24.53
N ALA A 381 -18.46 -17.17 23.95
CA ALA A 381 -18.83 -15.82 23.56
C ALA A 381 -19.95 -15.79 22.50
N LEU A 382 -19.93 -16.71 21.54
CA LEU A 382 -21.01 -16.86 20.55
C LEU A 382 -22.33 -17.30 21.20
N ARG A 383 -22.28 -18.21 22.19
CA ARG A 383 -23.47 -18.61 22.95
C ARG A 383 -24.06 -17.45 23.73
N ASP A 384 -23.25 -16.61 24.36
CA ASP A 384 -23.74 -15.43 25.08
C ASP A 384 -24.48 -14.46 24.13
N THR A 385 -23.95 -14.22 22.93
CA THR A 385 -24.63 -13.38 21.94
C THR A 385 -25.92 -14.00 21.40
N LEU A 386 -25.93 -15.32 21.22
CA LEU A 386 -27.13 -16.05 20.83
C LEU A 386 -28.17 -16.09 21.96
N GLN A 387 -27.73 -16.12 23.22
CA GLN A 387 -28.63 -16.06 24.36
C GLN A 387 -29.33 -14.70 24.44
N ILE A 388 -28.64 -13.59 24.18
CA ILE A 388 -29.26 -12.26 24.13
C ILE A 388 -30.36 -12.19 23.06
N THR A 389 -30.08 -12.72 21.86
CA THR A 389 -31.06 -12.72 20.76
C THR A 389 -32.23 -13.65 21.05
N ASN A 390 -31.99 -14.83 21.65
CA ASN A 390 -33.06 -15.73 22.10
C ASN A 390 -33.93 -15.09 23.18
N SER A 391 -33.32 -14.45 24.19
CA SER A 391 -34.07 -13.76 25.25
C SER A 391 -34.83 -12.55 24.74
N LEU A 392 -34.37 -11.89 23.67
CA LEU A 392 -35.15 -10.87 22.96
C LEU A 392 -36.41 -11.46 22.33
N TYR A 393 -36.31 -12.62 21.67
CA TYR A 393 -37.47 -13.30 21.10
C TYR A 393 -38.42 -13.79 22.19
N GLU A 394 -37.89 -14.38 23.26
CA GLU A 394 -38.66 -14.87 24.40
C GLU A 394 -39.44 -13.73 25.08
N SER A 395 -38.80 -12.57 25.28
CA SER A 395 -39.43 -11.39 25.87
C SER A 395 -40.43 -10.70 24.94
N PHE A 396 -40.16 -10.63 23.63
CA PHE A 396 -41.05 -9.92 22.69
C PHE A 396 -42.30 -10.74 22.36
N PHE A 397 -42.19 -12.05 22.29
CA PHE A 397 -43.30 -12.96 21.98
C PHE A 397 -43.90 -13.63 23.22
N GLU A 398 -43.48 -13.22 24.42
CA GLU A 398 -43.97 -13.76 25.71
C GLU A 398 -43.98 -15.30 25.75
N MET A 399 -42.90 -15.90 25.22
CA MET A 399 -42.77 -17.35 25.06
C MET A 399 -42.46 -18.06 26.38
N ASP A 400 -41.94 -17.31 27.36
CA ASP A 400 -41.70 -17.79 28.72
C ASP A 400 -42.93 -17.52 29.59
N GLU A 401 -43.80 -18.52 29.68
CA GLU A 401 -44.79 -18.59 30.75
C GLU A 401 -44.19 -19.36 31.93
N GLU A 402 -43.20 -18.78 32.62
CA GLU A 402 -42.97 -19.17 34.01
C GLU A 402 -44.12 -18.63 34.86
N ASP A 403 -45.20 -19.43 34.96
CA ASP A 403 -46.27 -19.38 35.98
C ASP A 403 -46.51 -17.96 36.53
N ASP A 404 -47.08 -17.08 35.71
CA ASP A 404 -47.47 -15.75 36.16
C ASP A 404 -48.53 -15.92 37.25
N ILE A 405 -48.15 -15.66 38.51
CA ILE A 405 -48.96 -15.93 39.71
C ILE A 405 -50.33 -15.23 39.60
N PHE A 406 -50.39 -14.13 38.83
CA PHE A 406 -51.60 -13.37 38.53
C PHE A 406 -52.59 -14.11 37.60
N LYS A 407 -52.13 -14.95 36.66
CA LYS A 407 -53.02 -15.78 35.82
C LYS A 407 -53.77 -16.84 36.67
N ARG A 408 -53.14 -17.40 37.72
CA ARG A 408 -53.82 -18.36 38.65
C ARG A 408 -54.87 -17.71 39.56
N LEU A 409 -54.78 -16.41 39.80
CA LEU A 409 -55.73 -15.66 40.63
C LEU A 409 -57.02 -15.27 39.87
N ILE A 410 -56.97 -15.31 38.54
CA ILE A 410 -58.13 -15.10 37.66
C ILE A 410 -58.76 -16.47 37.41
N LYS A 411 -59.75 -16.83 38.23
CA LYS A 411 -60.66 -17.93 37.89
C LYS A 411 -61.52 -17.45 36.71
N ASP A 412 -61.46 -18.18 35.60
CA ASP A 412 -62.17 -17.96 34.33
C ASP A 412 -61.36 -17.22 33.25
N GLN A 413 -60.31 -17.87 32.72
CA GLN A 413 -59.92 -17.65 31.33
C GLN A 413 -60.69 -18.64 30.45
N ASP A 414 -61.27 -18.13 29.35
CA ASP A 414 -61.99 -18.95 28.37
C ASP A 414 -61.00 -19.91 27.67
N PRO A 415 -61.18 -21.25 27.76
CA PRO A 415 -60.27 -22.23 27.15
C PRO A 415 -60.04 -22.04 25.65
N VAL A 416 -60.97 -21.36 24.96
CA VAL A 416 -60.84 -21.04 23.53
C VAL A 416 -59.75 -20.00 23.28
N VAL A 417 -59.60 -19.02 24.19
CA VAL A 417 -58.60 -17.95 24.10
C VAL A 417 -57.21 -18.50 24.39
N GLU A 418 -57.05 -19.30 25.44
CA GLU A 418 -55.78 -19.98 25.76
C GLU A 418 -55.31 -20.89 24.62
N LEU A 419 -56.23 -21.66 24.01
CA LEU A 419 -55.90 -22.51 22.86
C LEU A 419 -55.44 -21.69 21.64
N ARG A 420 -56.01 -20.50 21.44
CA ARG A 420 -55.62 -19.60 20.35
C ARG A 420 -54.23 -19.02 20.59
N GLU A 421 -53.97 -18.50 21.80
CA GLU A 421 -52.66 -17.98 22.18
C GLU A 421 -51.57 -19.06 22.08
N ALA A 422 -51.83 -20.27 22.57
CA ALA A 422 -50.90 -21.39 22.46
C ALA A 422 -50.59 -21.77 21.00
N LYS A 423 -51.59 -21.73 20.11
CA LYS A 423 -51.39 -21.96 18.66
C LYS A 423 -50.56 -20.85 18.02
N GLU A 424 -50.80 -19.60 18.39
CA GLU A 424 -50.04 -18.44 17.88
C GLU A 424 -48.57 -18.53 18.34
N LYS A 425 -48.31 -18.83 19.62
CA LYS A 425 -46.96 -19.06 20.16
C LYS A 425 -46.25 -20.24 19.48
N ALA A 426 -46.96 -21.36 19.26
CA ALA A 426 -46.41 -22.51 18.54
C ALA A 426 -46.05 -22.17 17.08
N LEU A 427 -46.85 -21.34 16.41
CA LEU A 427 -46.57 -20.87 15.05
C LEU A 427 -45.34 -19.96 15.02
N VAL A 428 -45.20 -19.05 15.98
CA VAL A 428 -44.01 -18.19 16.13
C VAL A 428 -42.75 -19.02 16.41
N ALA A 429 -42.81 -19.98 17.33
CA ALA A 429 -41.71 -20.92 17.58
C ALA A 429 -41.29 -21.68 16.32
N LYS A 430 -42.27 -22.12 15.52
CA LYS A 430 -42.02 -22.80 14.25
C LYS A 430 -41.28 -21.89 13.26
N MET A 431 -41.71 -20.64 13.10
CA MET A 431 -41.03 -19.67 12.22
C MET A 431 -39.59 -19.37 12.68
N ILE A 432 -39.38 -19.15 13.98
CA ILE A 432 -38.04 -18.93 14.55
C ILE A 432 -37.14 -20.14 14.27
N ARG A 433 -37.65 -21.36 14.44
CA ARG A 433 -36.92 -22.59 14.11
C ARG A 433 -36.56 -22.66 12.63
N GLU A 434 -37.50 -22.37 11.74
CA GLU A 434 -37.28 -22.40 10.28
C GLU A 434 -36.18 -21.40 9.85
N VAL A 435 -36.20 -20.18 10.38
CA VAL A 435 -35.13 -19.19 10.12
C VAL A 435 -33.78 -19.70 10.63
N LYS A 436 -33.72 -20.24 11.85
CA LYS A 436 -32.50 -20.83 12.42
C LYS A 436 -31.97 -22.01 11.60
N GLU A 437 -32.85 -22.81 10.99
CA GLU A 437 -32.46 -23.89 10.08
C GLU A 437 -31.84 -23.37 8.78
N VAL A 438 -32.36 -22.27 8.24
CA VAL A 438 -31.75 -21.58 7.09
C VAL A 438 -30.35 -21.07 7.45
N ASP A 439 -30.21 -20.36 8.57
CA ASP A 439 -28.93 -19.85 9.05
C ASP A 439 -27.90 -20.97 9.27
N TYR A 440 -28.33 -22.08 9.87
CA TYR A 440 -27.50 -23.26 10.06
C TYR A 440 -27.00 -23.84 8.73
N ASN A 441 -27.89 -23.93 7.74
CA ASN A 441 -27.54 -24.41 6.41
C ASN A 441 -26.56 -23.46 5.70
N ASP A 442 -26.72 -22.16 5.85
CA ASP A 442 -25.79 -21.18 5.28
C ASP A 442 -24.42 -21.20 5.94
N ALA A 443 -24.36 -21.37 7.26
CA ALA A 443 -23.12 -21.60 7.99
C ALA A 443 -22.39 -22.87 7.48
N LEU A 444 -23.10 -23.98 7.28
CA LEU A 444 -22.55 -25.20 6.70
C LEU A 444 -22.03 -24.99 5.27
N ARG A 445 -22.75 -24.23 4.44
CA ARG A 445 -22.31 -23.90 3.08
C ARG A 445 -21.04 -23.07 3.11
N LEU A 446 -20.93 -22.09 4.01
CA LEU A 446 -19.74 -21.27 4.17
C LEU A 446 -18.54 -22.11 4.61
N GLU A 447 -18.72 -22.99 5.59
CA GLU A 447 -17.68 -23.91 6.04
C GLU A 447 -17.16 -24.80 4.89
N LYS A 448 -18.06 -25.42 4.13
CA LYS A 448 -17.71 -26.22 2.94
C LYS A 448 -16.94 -25.41 1.89
N ARG A 449 -17.33 -24.15 1.65
CA ARG A 449 -16.58 -23.24 0.75
C ARG A 449 -15.16 -22.98 1.27
N MET A 450 -15.00 -22.75 2.57
CA MET A 450 -13.69 -22.53 3.18
C MET A 450 -12.81 -23.77 3.15
N LEU A 451 -13.35 -24.95 3.45
CA LEU A 451 -12.64 -26.23 3.31
C LEU A 451 -12.17 -26.48 1.87
N THR A 452 -13.04 -26.20 0.89
CA THR A 452 -12.67 -26.29 -0.53
C THR A 452 -11.56 -25.31 -0.90
N LYS A 453 -11.58 -24.09 -0.33
CA LYS A 453 -10.52 -23.09 -0.53
C LYS A 453 -9.20 -23.52 0.11
N ILE A 454 -9.23 -24.09 1.31
CA ILE A 454 -8.06 -24.66 1.99
C ILE A 454 -7.46 -25.76 1.12
N ALA A 455 -8.26 -26.72 0.65
CA ALA A 455 -7.78 -27.80 -0.23
C ALA A 455 -7.13 -27.27 -1.53
N LYS A 456 -7.68 -26.21 -2.13
CA LYS A 456 -7.08 -25.55 -3.30
C LYS A 456 -5.73 -24.89 -2.96
N LEU A 457 -5.63 -24.24 -1.80
CA LEU A 457 -4.38 -23.60 -1.35
C LEU A 457 -3.32 -24.64 -0.98
N ASP A 458 -3.69 -25.73 -0.31
CA ASP A 458 -2.79 -26.84 0.01
C ASP A 458 -2.23 -27.47 -1.25
N LYS A 459 -3.07 -27.69 -2.28
CA LYS A 459 -2.63 -28.18 -3.58
C LYS A 459 -1.60 -27.22 -4.21
N LYS A 460 -1.86 -25.91 -4.20
CA LYS A 460 -0.91 -24.90 -4.69
C LYS A 460 0.41 -24.90 -3.90
N LEU A 461 0.35 -25.08 -2.58
CA LEU A 461 1.53 -25.14 -1.71
C LEU A 461 2.37 -26.39 -1.99
N ILE A 462 1.71 -27.54 -2.16
CA ILE A 462 2.36 -28.80 -2.56
C ILE A 462 3.03 -28.65 -3.93
N ASP A 463 2.36 -28.05 -4.90
CA ASP A 463 2.91 -27.83 -6.24
C ASP A 463 4.10 -26.85 -6.21
N ALA A 464 4.02 -25.78 -5.44
CA ALA A 464 5.15 -24.86 -5.21
C ALA A 464 6.33 -25.55 -4.52
N SER A 465 6.07 -26.40 -3.52
CA SER A 465 7.09 -27.21 -2.85
C SER A 465 7.77 -28.21 -3.80
N LYS A 466 6.99 -28.86 -4.69
CA LYS A 466 7.52 -29.73 -5.76
C LYS A 466 8.41 -28.95 -6.73
N GLN A 467 7.98 -27.77 -7.19
CA GLN A 467 8.77 -26.90 -8.07
C GLN A 467 10.08 -26.45 -7.39
N ASN A 468 10.03 -26.06 -6.12
CA ASN A 468 11.22 -25.72 -5.34
C ASN A 468 12.17 -26.91 -5.17
N LYS A 469 11.67 -28.12 -4.86
CA LYS A 469 12.50 -29.34 -4.83
C LYS A 469 13.14 -29.63 -6.19
N LEU A 470 12.41 -29.42 -7.29
CA LEU A 470 12.93 -29.62 -8.64
C LEU A 470 14.03 -28.60 -8.99
N LEU A 471 13.83 -27.32 -8.64
CA LEU A 471 14.81 -26.25 -8.82
C LEU A 471 16.06 -26.49 -7.98
N THR A 472 15.90 -26.91 -6.72
CA THR A 472 17.02 -27.29 -5.84
C THR A 472 17.74 -28.52 -6.38
N SER A 473 17.04 -29.54 -6.87
CA SER A 473 17.64 -30.70 -7.51
C SER A 473 18.42 -30.34 -8.78
N LYS A 474 17.88 -29.45 -9.62
CA LYS A 474 18.60 -28.91 -10.81
C LYS A 474 19.84 -28.12 -10.42
N LYS A 475 19.78 -27.29 -9.36
CA LYS A 475 20.95 -26.57 -8.83
C LYS A 475 22.00 -27.51 -8.23
N VAL A 476 21.59 -28.56 -7.52
CA VAL A 476 22.51 -29.57 -6.99
C VAL A 476 23.18 -30.34 -8.13
N ARG A 477 22.42 -30.77 -9.15
CA ARG A 477 22.97 -31.40 -10.36
C ARG A 477 23.94 -30.49 -11.11
N SER A 478 23.63 -29.20 -11.26
CA SER A 478 24.54 -28.27 -11.92
C SER A 478 25.82 -28.07 -11.11
N VAL A 479 25.74 -27.93 -9.78
CA VAL A 479 26.91 -27.85 -8.89
C VAL A 479 27.75 -29.14 -8.93
N GLU A 480 27.13 -30.31 -8.95
CA GLU A 480 27.84 -31.59 -9.08
C GLU A 480 28.51 -31.74 -10.46
N SER A 481 27.84 -31.34 -11.54
CA SER A 481 28.43 -31.33 -12.88
C SER A 481 29.65 -30.42 -12.96
N LEU A 482 29.59 -29.21 -12.36
CA LEU A 482 30.71 -28.28 -12.26
C LEU A 482 31.86 -28.84 -11.40
N LYS A 483 31.56 -29.58 -10.32
CA LYS A 483 32.57 -30.29 -9.52
C LYS A 483 33.24 -31.39 -10.32
N HIS A 484 32.47 -32.16 -11.10
CA HIS A 484 33.00 -33.20 -11.97
C HIS A 484 33.88 -32.62 -13.08
N GLU A 485 33.44 -31.53 -13.71
CA GLU A 485 34.20 -30.80 -14.73
C GLU A 485 35.49 -30.21 -14.16
N ARG A 486 35.46 -29.63 -12.95
CA ARG A 486 36.66 -29.21 -12.22
C ARG A 486 37.62 -30.37 -11.94
N LYS A 487 37.12 -31.55 -11.54
CA LYS A 487 37.95 -32.75 -11.35
C LYS A 487 38.59 -33.24 -12.66
N LEU A 488 37.86 -33.15 -13.78
CA LEU A 488 38.41 -33.43 -15.11
C LEU A 488 39.47 -32.41 -15.51
N ALA A 489 39.23 -31.12 -15.25
CA ALA A 489 40.19 -30.06 -15.51
C ALA A 489 41.47 -30.23 -14.68
N THR A 490 41.38 -30.61 -13.41
CA THR A 490 42.56 -30.90 -12.57
C THR A 490 43.29 -32.16 -13.05
N LYS A 491 42.58 -33.23 -13.42
CA LYS A 491 43.22 -34.41 -14.05
C LYS A 491 43.93 -34.05 -15.37
N ARG A 492 43.30 -33.22 -16.22
CA ARG A 492 43.90 -32.70 -17.46
C ARG A 492 45.13 -31.84 -17.18
N LYS A 493 45.07 -30.96 -16.17
CA LYS A 493 46.22 -30.15 -15.71
C LYS A 493 47.38 -31.06 -15.26
N ASN A 494 47.10 -32.07 -14.43
CA ASN A 494 48.11 -33.00 -13.95
C ASN A 494 48.72 -33.83 -15.10
N ALA A 495 47.91 -34.26 -16.08
CA ALA A 495 48.40 -34.93 -17.28
C ALA A 495 49.27 -34.00 -18.14
N LEU A 496 48.93 -32.72 -18.23
CA LEU A 496 49.74 -31.71 -18.92
C LEU A 496 51.07 -31.46 -18.18
N GLU A 497 51.06 -31.40 -16.84
CA GLU A 497 52.28 -31.30 -16.03
C GLU A 497 53.18 -32.53 -16.21
N LEU A 498 52.59 -33.73 -16.28
CA LEU A 498 53.34 -34.95 -16.59
C LEU A 498 53.97 -34.88 -17.98
N LYS A 499 53.22 -34.43 -19.00
CA LYS A 499 53.73 -34.21 -20.36
C LYS A 499 54.84 -33.15 -20.40
N LEU A 500 54.71 -32.06 -19.65
CA LEU A 500 55.75 -31.03 -19.51
C LEU A 500 57.01 -31.59 -18.84
N LYS A 501 56.88 -32.43 -17.81
CA LYS A 501 58.02 -33.15 -17.22
C LYS A 501 58.69 -34.09 -18.21
N THR A 502 57.93 -34.84 -19.00
CA THR A 502 58.52 -35.69 -20.07
C THR A 502 59.20 -34.89 -21.17
N ASN A 503 58.66 -33.72 -21.53
CA ASN A 503 59.30 -32.84 -22.50
C ASN A 503 60.58 -32.22 -21.95
N LYS A 504 60.61 -31.81 -20.67
CA LYS A 504 61.85 -31.36 -20.02
C LYS A 504 62.95 -32.43 -20.03
N LEU A 505 62.59 -33.69 -19.81
CA LEU A 505 63.54 -34.82 -19.92
C LEU A 505 64.07 -34.97 -21.36
N LYS A 506 63.19 -34.86 -22.37
CA LYS A 506 63.59 -34.87 -23.79
C LYS A 506 64.47 -33.67 -24.16
N ASP A 507 64.20 -32.48 -23.62
CA ASP A 507 65.01 -31.28 -23.85
C ASP A 507 66.40 -31.41 -23.22
N THR A 508 66.52 -32.07 -22.06
CA THR A 508 67.83 -32.37 -21.46
C THR A 508 68.62 -33.41 -22.25
N GLU A 509 67.96 -34.41 -22.83
CA GLU A 509 68.60 -35.37 -23.75
C GLU A 509 69.03 -34.68 -25.06
N LEU A 510 68.20 -33.79 -25.62
CA LEU A 510 68.51 -33.02 -26.83
C LEU A 510 69.67 -32.03 -26.61
N ALA A 511 69.76 -31.42 -25.43
CA ALA A 511 70.85 -30.52 -25.07
C ALA A 511 72.21 -31.25 -24.96
N ASN A 512 72.21 -32.47 -24.44
CA ASN A 512 73.40 -33.32 -24.39
C ASN A 512 73.81 -33.81 -25.78
N LEU A 513 72.85 -34.13 -26.66
CA LEU A 513 73.12 -34.46 -28.06
C LEU A 513 73.75 -33.27 -28.80
N ARG A 514 73.18 -32.06 -28.65
CA ARG A 514 73.70 -30.84 -29.27
C ARG A 514 75.13 -30.53 -28.86
N LYS A 515 75.50 -30.71 -27.57
CA LYS A 515 76.90 -30.52 -27.13
C LYS A 515 77.88 -31.46 -27.82
N LYS A 516 77.49 -32.70 -28.07
CA LYS A 516 78.29 -33.69 -28.81
C LYS A 516 78.44 -33.30 -30.28
N THR A 517 77.34 -32.92 -30.92
CA THR A 517 77.34 -32.52 -32.34
C THR A 517 78.12 -31.22 -32.59
N THR A 518 78.08 -30.25 -31.68
CA THR A 518 78.87 -29.01 -31.82
C THR A 518 80.37 -29.24 -31.69
N GLN A 519 80.80 -30.23 -30.90
CA GLN A 519 82.22 -30.61 -30.81
C GLN A 519 82.70 -31.28 -32.10
N GLU A 520 81.89 -32.18 -32.69
CA GLU A 520 82.21 -32.84 -33.97
C GLU A 520 82.25 -31.86 -35.15
N ILE A 521 81.39 -30.84 -35.18
CA ILE A 521 81.38 -29.79 -36.21
C ILE A 521 82.64 -28.91 -36.13
N ASN A 522 83.08 -28.52 -34.93
CA ASN A 522 84.27 -27.68 -34.76
C ASN A 522 85.57 -28.38 -35.17
N ASP A 523 85.66 -29.70 -34.98
CA ASP A 523 86.82 -30.50 -35.42
C ASP A 523 86.84 -30.73 -36.93
N LEU A 524 85.67 -30.74 -37.60
CA LEU A 524 85.53 -30.82 -39.05
C LEU A 524 85.89 -29.49 -39.74
N VAL A 525 85.45 -28.35 -39.19
CA VAL A 525 85.75 -27.01 -39.73
C VAL A 525 87.27 -26.74 -39.71
N ARG A 526 87.97 -27.13 -38.64
CA ARG A 526 89.44 -26.96 -38.56
C ARG A 526 90.25 -27.84 -39.53
N LYS A 527 89.67 -28.93 -40.02
CA LYS A 527 90.29 -29.79 -41.05
C LYS A 527 90.04 -29.22 -42.45
N LEU A 528 88.81 -28.77 -42.72
CA LEU A 528 88.41 -28.13 -43.98
C LEU A 528 89.18 -26.82 -44.26
N GLU A 529 89.40 -25.97 -43.25
CA GLU A 529 90.16 -24.71 -43.44
C GLU A 529 91.64 -24.94 -43.81
N LYS A 530 92.23 -26.08 -43.43
CA LYS A 530 93.62 -26.44 -43.79
C LYS A 530 93.75 -27.10 -45.15
N GLU A 531 92.69 -27.76 -45.63
CA GLU A 531 92.61 -28.33 -46.98
C GLU A 531 92.29 -27.26 -48.03
N GLU A 532 91.35 -26.34 -47.75
CA GLU A 532 91.00 -25.23 -48.65
C GLU A 532 92.19 -24.31 -48.96
N GLN A 533 93.06 -24.01 -47.98
CA GLN A 533 94.23 -23.15 -48.22
C GLN A 533 95.31 -23.81 -49.08
N LYS A 534 95.40 -25.15 -49.10
CA LYS A 534 96.32 -25.88 -49.98
C LYS A 534 95.75 -26.01 -51.41
N GLU A 535 94.47 -26.32 -51.55
CA GLU A 535 93.83 -26.43 -52.86
C GLU A 535 93.76 -25.10 -53.62
N LEU A 536 93.58 -23.97 -52.92
CA LEU A 536 93.49 -22.65 -53.57
C LEU A 536 94.82 -22.20 -54.21
N ILE A 537 95.96 -22.65 -53.68
CA ILE A 537 97.29 -22.32 -54.20
C ILE A 537 97.61 -23.18 -55.44
N ASP A 538 97.30 -24.47 -55.41
CA ASP A 538 97.49 -25.39 -56.54
C ASP A 538 96.51 -25.11 -57.70
N TYR A 539 95.26 -24.73 -57.40
CA TYR A 539 94.25 -24.36 -58.40
C TYR A 539 94.68 -23.11 -59.21
N LYS A 540 95.25 -22.08 -58.57
CA LYS A 540 95.69 -20.85 -59.27
C LYS A 540 96.85 -21.09 -60.23
N VAL A 541 97.74 -22.05 -59.94
CA VAL A 541 98.90 -22.38 -60.77
C VAL A 541 98.49 -23.22 -61.98
N ASN A 542 97.58 -24.18 -61.81
CA ASN A 542 97.08 -25.03 -62.91
C ASN A 542 96.10 -24.30 -63.84
N LEU A 543 95.23 -23.43 -63.32
CA LEU A 543 94.27 -22.67 -64.14
C LEU A 543 94.97 -21.75 -65.14
N LYS A 544 96.12 -21.16 -64.77
CA LYS A 544 96.90 -20.28 -65.67
C LYS A 544 97.54 -21.05 -66.83
N LYS A 545 98.02 -22.27 -66.58
CA LYS A 545 98.60 -23.16 -67.62
C LYS A 545 97.54 -23.76 -68.56
N GLN A 546 96.35 -24.05 -68.06
CA GLN A 546 95.27 -24.62 -68.90
C GLN A 546 94.64 -23.58 -69.83
N TYR A 547 94.44 -22.34 -69.37
CA TYR A 547 93.82 -21.32 -70.22
C TYR A 547 94.68 -20.90 -71.41
N GLU A 548 96.01 -20.84 -71.27
CA GLU A 548 96.90 -20.53 -72.40
C GLU A 548 96.82 -21.59 -73.51
N VAL A 549 96.70 -22.87 -73.14
CA VAL A 549 96.57 -23.99 -74.09
C VAL A 549 95.20 -24.00 -74.76
N GLU A 550 94.14 -23.68 -74.01
CA GLU A 550 92.77 -23.63 -74.53
C GLU A 550 92.54 -22.42 -75.44
N LEU A 551 93.14 -21.27 -75.14
CA LEU A 551 93.08 -20.07 -75.99
C LEU A 551 93.66 -20.34 -77.40
N GLN A 552 94.74 -21.11 -77.46
CA GLN A 552 95.44 -21.41 -78.70
C GLN A 552 94.70 -22.44 -79.56
N LYS A 553 94.04 -23.43 -78.93
CA LYS A 553 93.15 -24.37 -79.64
C LYS A 553 91.86 -23.69 -80.11
N LEU A 554 91.26 -22.83 -79.28
CA LEU A 554 90.04 -22.12 -79.60
C LEU A 554 90.24 -21.10 -80.73
N GLN A 555 91.39 -20.41 -80.79
CA GLN A 555 91.74 -19.54 -81.92
C GLN A 555 91.78 -20.33 -83.24
N ASN A 556 92.43 -21.49 -83.25
CA ASN A 556 92.58 -22.29 -84.47
C ASN A 556 91.23 -22.87 -84.95
N ASP A 557 90.40 -23.39 -84.04
CA ASP A 557 89.07 -23.92 -84.38
C ASP A 557 88.07 -22.82 -84.77
N TYR A 558 88.16 -21.64 -84.14
CA TYR A 558 87.29 -20.52 -84.47
C TYR A 558 87.65 -19.91 -85.82
N GLN A 559 88.93 -19.78 -86.18
CA GLN A 559 89.35 -19.32 -87.51
C GLN A 559 88.76 -20.22 -88.61
N ALA A 560 88.83 -21.55 -88.44
CA ALA A 560 88.28 -22.53 -89.39
C ALA A 560 86.74 -22.47 -89.49
N LYS A 561 86.04 -22.17 -88.37
CA LYS A 561 84.59 -21.92 -88.38
C LYS A 561 84.24 -20.55 -88.97
N LEU A 562 85.06 -19.54 -88.76
CA LEU A 562 84.91 -18.20 -89.33
C LEU A 562 84.95 -18.25 -90.86
N ASP A 563 85.86 -19.04 -91.42
CA ASP A 563 86.01 -19.17 -92.87
C ASP A 563 84.79 -19.86 -93.51
N LYS A 564 84.27 -20.92 -92.87
CA LYS A 564 83.02 -21.58 -93.33
C LYS A 564 81.79 -20.67 -93.20
N ILE A 565 81.63 -19.98 -92.06
CA ILE A 565 80.49 -19.09 -91.80
C ILE A 565 80.56 -17.84 -92.67
N ASN A 566 81.74 -17.29 -92.94
CA ASN A 566 81.90 -16.12 -93.81
C ASN A 566 81.59 -16.45 -95.26
N GLU A 567 81.92 -17.64 -95.73
CA GLU A 567 81.59 -18.07 -97.10
C GLU A 567 80.08 -18.31 -97.27
N GLU A 568 79.43 -18.96 -96.29
CA GLU A 568 77.96 -19.12 -96.24
C GLU A 568 77.22 -17.78 -96.08
N ARG A 569 77.72 -16.88 -95.22
CA ARG A 569 77.18 -15.53 -95.04
C ARG A 569 77.43 -14.65 -96.27
N ARG A 570 78.53 -14.82 -97.01
CA ARG A 570 78.79 -14.09 -98.25
C ARG A 570 77.74 -14.44 -99.29
N LEU A 571 77.47 -15.74 -99.48
CA LEU A 571 76.40 -16.24 -100.37
C LEU A 571 74.99 -15.79 -99.93
N GLN A 572 74.70 -15.76 -98.62
CA GLN A 572 73.43 -15.23 -98.10
C GLN A 572 73.33 -13.71 -98.21
N LYS A 573 74.39 -12.96 -97.91
CA LYS A 573 74.45 -11.51 -98.09
C LYS A 573 74.28 -11.16 -99.55
N GLU A 574 74.91 -11.85 -100.50
CA GLU A 574 74.76 -11.56 -101.93
C GLU A 574 73.32 -11.77 -102.43
N LYS A 575 72.65 -12.83 -101.96
CA LYS A 575 71.22 -13.07 -102.24
C LYS A 575 70.33 -11.98 -101.63
N LEU A 576 70.60 -11.59 -100.38
CA LEU A 576 69.83 -10.58 -99.65
C LEU A 576 70.12 -9.16 -100.16
N LEU A 577 71.35 -8.90 -100.64
CA LEU A 577 71.78 -7.66 -101.26
C LEU A 577 71.10 -7.52 -102.63
N LYS A 578 71.04 -8.55 -103.47
CA LYS A 578 70.30 -8.50 -104.74
C LYS A 578 68.81 -8.21 -104.54
N GLN A 579 68.17 -8.87 -103.55
CA GLN A 579 66.77 -8.59 -103.19
C GLN A 579 66.57 -7.18 -102.60
N LYS A 580 67.50 -6.71 -101.76
CA LYS A 580 67.49 -5.34 -101.23
C LYS A 580 67.80 -4.31 -102.29
N GLU A 581 68.71 -4.57 -103.22
CA GLU A 581 69.06 -3.69 -104.34
C GLU A 581 67.89 -3.58 -105.30
N GLU A 582 67.13 -4.65 -105.57
CA GLU A 582 65.88 -4.56 -106.31
C GLU A 582 64.81 -3.73 -105.57
N ARG A 583 64.66 -3.92 -104.25
CA ARG A 583 63.74 -3.11 -103.42
C ARG A 583 64.16 -1.64 -103.34
N ILE A 584 65.43 -1.37 -103.06
CA ILE A 584 66.02 -0.03 -102.94
C ILE A 584 66.07 0.65 -104.31
N LYS A 585 66.28 -0.05 -105.42
CA LYS A 585 66.18 0.51 -106.77
C LYS A 585 64.73 0.89 -107.08
N ARG A 586 63.74 0.03 -106.78
CA ARG A 586 62.30 0.37 -106.88
C ARG A 586 61.89 1.54 -105.99
N GLU A 587 62.43 1.66 -104.78
CA GLU A 587 62.16 2.79 -103.88
C GLU A 587 62.94 4.06 -104.24
N ARG A 588 64.20 3.96 -104.67
CA ARG A 588 65.02 5.08 -105.14
C ARG A 588 64.52 5.67 -106.43
N GLU A 589 63.98 4.88 -107.36
CA GLU A 589 63.28 5.39 -108.54
C GLU A 589 62.06 6.22 -108.12
N LYS A 590 61.21 5.68 -107.23
CA LYS A 590 60.06 6.40 -106.66
C LYS A 590 60.46 7.66 -105.87
N ALA A 591 61.59 7.63 -105.16
CA ALA A 591 62.09 8.75 -104.35
C ALA A 591 62.86 9.79 -105.15
N LYS A 592 63.64 9.40 -106.16
CA LYS A 592 64.31 10.31 -107.11
C LYS A 592 63.29 11.10 -107.90
N GLU A 593 62.18 10.48 -108.29
CA GLU A 593 61.08 11.19 -108.95
C GLU A 593 60.46 12.24 -108.01
N LYS A 594 60.19 11.87 -106.75
CA LYS A 594 59.71 12.82 -105.72
C LYS A 594 60.72 13.93 -105.38
N LEU A 595 62.02 13.63 -105.35
CA LEU A 595 63.08 14.58 -104.99
C LEU A 595 63.45 15.50 -106.16
N ARG A 596 63.39 15.02 -107.41
CA ARG A 596 63.58 15.85 -108.60
C ARG A 596 62.53 16.97 -108.63
N ILE A 597 61.28 16.62 -108.38
CA ILE A 597 60.15 17.56 -108.25
C ILE A 597 60.38 18.58 -107.10
N ALA A 598 61.06 18.18 -106.03
CA ALA A 598 61.36 19.07 -104.89
C ALA A 598 62.60 19.95 -105.10
N LYS A 599 63.68 19.43 -105.72
CA LYS A 599 64.95 20.12 -105.91
C LYS A 599 64.93 21.12 -107.07
N GLU A 600 64.14 20.91 -108.11
CA GLU A 600 63.89 21.97 -109.11
C GLU A 600 63.31 23.21 -108.43
N LYS A 601 62.33 23.03 -107.54
CA LYS A 601 61.74 24.12 -106.75
C LYS A 601 62.74 24.85 -105.84
N GLU A 602 63.82 24.20 -105.43
CA GLU A 602 64.84 24.80 -104.55
C GLU A 602 66.03 25.40 -105.32
N LYS A 603 66.47 24.75 -106.40
CA LYS A 603 67.58 25.22 -107.23
C LYS A 603 67.23 26.51 -107.97
N ASP A 604 65.99 26.70 -108.40
CA ASP A 604 65.58 27.98 -108.99
C ASP A 604 65.71 29.14 -107.99
N LYS A 605 65.54 28.86 -106.69
CA LYS A 605 65.77 29.86 -105.64
C LYS A 605 67.24 30.11 -105.32
N GLN A 606 68.08 29.07 -105.34
CA GLN A 606 69.51 29.22 -105.01
C GLN A 606 70.37 29.69 -106.19
N ALA A 607 70.01 29.35 -107.43
CA ALA A 607 70.66 29.89 -108.62
C ALA A 607 70.54 31.43 -108.67
N LEU A 608 69.41 32.00 -108.20
CA LEU A 608 69.25 33.45 -108.06
C LEU A 608 70.19 34.07 -107.02
N LYS A 609 70.62 33.28 -106.02
CA LYS A 609 71.62 33.71 -105.04
C LYS A 609 73.04 33.66 -105.61
N LEU A 610 73.40 32.63 -106.37
CA LEU A 610 74.78 32.42 -106.83
C LEU A 610 75.14 33.14 -108.14
N GLN A 611 74.16 33.47 -108.98
CA GLN A 611 74.42 34.27 -110.18
C GLN A 611 74.99 35.66 -109.83
N LYS A 612 74.69 36.18 -108.63
CA LYS A 612 75.24 37.46 -108.16
C LYS A 612 76.58 37.34 -107.41
N GLU A 613 76.95 36.12 -106.98
CA GLU A 613 78.29 35.83 -106.44
C GLU A 613 79.32 35.46 -107.51
N LYS A 614 78.94 34.93 -108.68
CA LYS A 614 79.90 34.63 -109.77
C LYS A 614 80.32 35.84 -110.60
N GLU A 615 79.59 36.96 -110.51
CA GLU A 615 80.14 38.27 -110.92
C GLU A 615 81.30 38.74 -110.02
N LYS A 616 81.51 38.13 -108.84
CA LYS A 616 82.65 38.41 -107.95
C LYS A 616 84.02 37.95 -108.51
N LEU A 617 84.11 37.10 -109.55
CA LEU A 617 85.38 36.41 -109.87
C LEU A 617 85.95 36.56 -111.31
N ASP A 618 85.14 36.77 -112.37
CA ASP A 618 85.67 36.66 -113.77
C ASP A 618 86.12 37.96 -114.47
N LYS A 619 85.80 39.17 -113.99
CA LYS A 619 86.48 40.42 -114.48
C LYS A 619 87.77 40.78 -113.72
N LYS A 620 88.15 39.99 -112.70
CA LYS A 620 89.40 40.16 -111.91
C LYS A 620 90.60 39.33 -112.39
N LEU A 621 90.47 38.37 -113.34
CA LEU A 621 91.51 37.34 -113.56
C LEU A 621 92.14 37.22 -114.98
N LYS A 622 91.78 38.04 -116.00
CA LYS A 622 92.34 37.86 -117.37
C LYS A 622 92.49 39.15 -118.21
N THR A 623 92.75 40.30 -117.62
CA THR A 623 94.08 40.93 -117.45
C THR A 623 95.39 40.12 -117.52
N LYS A 624 95.43 38.77 -117.54
CA LYS A 624 96.71 38.07 -117.27
C LYS A 624 97.55 37.61 -118.47
N LYS A 625 97.07 37.34 -119.72
CA LYS A 625 98.00 36.68 -120.70
C LYS A 625 98.06 37.00 -122.22
N GLU A 626 97.02 37.21 -123.02
CA GLU A 626 97.20 37.07 -124.51
C GLU A 626 96.64 38.23 -125.36
N ALA A 627 97.17 39.41 -125.05
CA ALA A 627 97.39 40.53 -125.96
C ALA A 627 98.59 41.35 -125.43
N LYS A 628 99.67 40.73 -124.90
CA LYS A 628 100.68 39.98 -125.68
C LYS A 628 100.19 39.41 -127.00
N VAL A 629 100.58 40.12 -128.06
CA VAL A 629 101.03 39.55 -129.34
C VAL A 629 99.86 39.07 -130.20
N SER A 630 99.21 39.99 -130.90
CA SER A 630 99.64 40.46 -132.21
C SER A 630 99.21 39.53 -133.32
N VAL A 631 99.28 40.10 -134.51
CA VAL A 631 99.35 39.34 -135.75
C VAL A 631 98.02 38.65 -135.97
N TRP A 632 97.08 39.49 -136.38
CA TRP A 632 96.91 39.66 -137.81
C TRP A 632 96.00 38.53 -138.30
N ARG A 633 94.90 38.91 -138.97
CA ARG A 633 95.00 39.19 -140.41
C ARG A 633 95.66 37.95 -141.04
N LYS A 634 94.98 37.26 -141.90
CA LYS A 634 94.57 37.79 -143.20
C LYS A 634 94.29 36.50 -144.01
N GLN A 635 93.55 36.52 -145.10
CA GLN A 635 93.64 37.45 -146.21
C GLN A 635 92.46 37.18 -147.13
#